data_AF-A0A8D4UVV2-F1
#
_entry.id   AF-A0A8D4UVV2-F1
#
_cell.length_a   1.000
_cell.length_b   1.000
_cell.length_c   1.000
_cell.angle_alpha   90.00
_cell.angle_beta   90.00
_cell.angle_gamma   90.00
#
_symmetry.space_group_name_H-M   'P 1'
#
loop_
_entity.id
_entity.type
_entity.pdbx_description
1 polymer ?
#
loop_
_entity_poly.entity_id
_entity_poly.type
_entity_poly.pdbx_seq_one_letter_code
_entity_poly.pdbx_strand_id
1 'polypeptide(L)'
;MANPNNSNHLAEYDDTNLAALPGYDYGNDDSGEIISLCRIFTDKFENRWLSRCADLNTYGNYEIFYQDKNEPPYFRNRSKLYYNFFENSNTTSDAGFYGIWTWSATRRDTDETKDFLVVNYTPEIDAIEVKIMEDSFSLDELIRLLKKGVDFNLNSGKVMFAIKSGSQYTGILCKAKDLDINNGVAVFSKNYTIAPVYRFGGNDILNLHNGFLFYRKPFAGIPIDLYPVRGPREIVKDIIFDSLSWNACKARGLTHDQHKSLKNFIGTIPDSDVTEKIVSELHCSLTEAQNYLDEFLDNAVSYIDGSSIEDDVLGSAISANDELWEKGKNSIREELVKENEDLIAEYNSLNDDLGTIKNEIKASKSTLEKAKADNEQFEQSLANRKKLAEDVEKAVAEKIQNARENAAEFLATMAFTTALPEKTEKAVETAKVPALYHTLPARGDINDLEVYHSWTHVIDTTAFELELAGVSGKYSSGLASFLCAAYSKKQPILLVGPNTNDIIQAFCASVTHLDHIHGILHCEGEFNHQVIAEIGTHNEDIVIIHNLLGSRWMNGLPEILSKKDIFYIVEHPYAEDIQIEPRSLYNFILPVFTEFLVDKKAEGGYRGGYFTEVLDPNKAPEDNHVRLKSLPKLGLPALVKNQITSLAASMHGIYPEVSGDDDFLLALLPIAYATMKMDKLTESLDSSDIALSKDLKSRMEYVLGDIQ
;
A
#
# COMPACT_ATOMS: atom_id res chain seq x y z
N MET A 1 -47.21 -2.28 -24.64
CA MET A 1 -47.93 -3.48 -24.15
C MET A 1 -47.16 -3.97 -22.94
N ALA A 2 -47.83 -4.26 -21.82
CA ALA A 2 -47.12 -4.64 -20.59
C ALA A 2 -46.46 -6.02 -20.74
N ASN A 3 -45.22 -6.14 -20.26
CA ASN A 3 -44.48 -7.41 -20.28
C ASN A 3 -45.09 -8.35 -19.21
N PRO A 4 -45.49 -9.60 -19.52
CA PRO A 4 -46.22 -10.46 -18.57
C PRO A 4 -45.50 -10.75 -17.25
N ASN A 5 -44.17 -10.66 -17.21
CA ASN A 5 -43.39 -10.86 -15.98
C ASN A 5 -43.59 -9.71 -14.96
N ASN A 6 -43.94 -8.50 -15.40
CA ASN A 6 -43.94 -7.32 -14.51
C ASN A 6 -45.06 -7.35 -13.46
N SER A 7 -46.14 -8.10 -13.67
CA SER A 7 -47.25 -8.18 -12.69
C SER A 7 -46.94 -9.04 -11.47
N ASN A 8 -46.02 -10.00 -11.58
CA ASN A 8 -45.62 -10.82 -10.43
C ASN A 8 -44.72 -10.03 -9.47
N HIS A 9 -43.78 -9.25 -10.00
CA HIS A 9 -42.88 -8.43 -9.18
C HIS A 9 -43.61 -7.29 -8.45
N LEU A 10 -44.62 -6.65 -9.06
CA LEU A 10 -45.42 -5.64 -8.37
C LEU A 10 -46.16 -6.18 -7.13
N ALA A 11 -46.56 -7.46 -7.15
CA ALA A 11 -47.27 -8.10 -6.04
C ALA A 11 -46.38 -8.35 -4.81
N GLU A 12 -45.06 -8.44 -4.98
CA GLU A 12 -44.09 -8.56 -3.87
C GLU A 12 -44.03 -7.28 -3.00
N TYR A 13 -44.52 -6.15 -3.55
CA TYR A 13 -44.57 -4.84 -2.90
C TYR A 13 -46.00 -4.41 -2.51
N ASP A 14 -46.99 -5.30 -2.58
CA ASP A 14 -48.34 -5.02 -2.06
C ASP A 14 -48.29 -4.78 -0.54
N ASP A 15 -48.75 -3.61 -0.08
CA ASP A 15 -48.80 -3.29 1.34
C ASP A 15 -50.13 -3.64 2.01
N THR A 16 -51.06 -4.26 1.27
CA THR A 16 -52.40 -4.64 1.75
C THR A 16 -52.37 -5.80 2.75
N ASN A 17 -52.90 -5.59 3.95
CA ASN A 17 -53.18 -6.67 4.90
C ASN A 17 -54.64 -6.65 5.36
N LEU A 18 -55.55 -7.19 4.54
CA LEU A 18 -56.98 -7.25 4.88
C LEU A 18 -57.29 -8.08 6.15
N ALA A 19 -56.40 -9.00 6.55
CA ALA A 19 -56.56 -9.81 7.76
C ALA A 19 -56.26 -9.02 9.05
N ALA A 20 -55.57 -7.88 8.95
CA ALA A 20 -55.37 -6.95 10.05
C ALA A 20 -56.59 -6.04 10.31
N LEU A 21 -57.51 -5.94 9.35
CA LEU A 21 -58.77 -5.25 9.56
C LEU A 21 -59.73 -6.18 10.34
N PRO A 22 -60.42 -5.68 11.38
CA PRO A 22 -61.35 -6.47 12.17
C PRO A 22 -62.48 -7.02 11.29
N GLY A 23 -62.94 -8.22 11.61
CA GLY A 23 -64.07 -8.83 10.93
C GLY A 23 -65.30 -7.93 11.01
N TYR A 24 -65.94 -7.68 9.87
CA TYR A 24 -67.17 -6.91 9.77
C TYR A 24 -68.36 -7.65 10.43
N ASP A 25 -68.47 -7.57 11.76
CA ASP A 25 -69.67 -8.00 12.49
C ASP A 25 -70.38 -6.78 13.11
N TYR A 26 -71.47 -6.37 12.48
CA TYR A 26 -72.28 -5.23 12.89
C TYR A 26 -73.24 -5.61 14.02
N GLY A 27 -72.69 -5.75 15.23
CA GLY A 27 -73.46 -5.60 16.47
C GLY A 27 -73.80 -4.12 16.68
N ASN A 28 -75.08 -3.77 16.83
CA ASN A 28 -75.55 -2.40 17.01
C ASN A 28 -75.40 -1.90 18.47
N ASP A 29 -74.34 -2.36 19.16
CA ASP A 29 -74.01 -2.03 20.55
C ASP A 29 -72.90 -0.96 20.61
N ASP A 30 -72.94 -0.14 21.65
CA ASP A 30 -71.93 0.90 21.94
C ASP A 30 -70.50 0.35 22.17
N SER A 31 -70.36 -0.97 22.29
CA SER A 31 -69.13 -1.70 22.66
C SER A 31 -68.22 -2.12 21.49
N GLY A 32 -68.64 -1.94 20.23
CA GLY A 32 -67.85 -2.34 19.07
C GLY A 32 -66.44 -1.70 19.01
N GLU A 33 -65.45 -2.46 18.55
CA GLU A 33 -64.07 -1.99 18.40
C GLU A 33 -63.95 -0.84 17.38
N ILE A 34 -63.08 0.12 17.69
CA ILE A 34 -62.81 1.31 16.89
C ILE A 34 -61.33 1.35 16.58
N ILE A 35 -61.00 1.48 15.30
CA ILE A 35 -59.63 1.74 14.83
C ILE A 35 -59.45 3.25 14.69
N SER A 36 -58.49 3.80 15.42
CA SER A 36 -58.18 5.24 15.37
C SER A 36 -56.70 5.49 15.06
N LEU A 37 -56.46 6.40 14.13
CA LEU A 37 -55.20 7.13 14.02
C LEU A 37 -55.09 8.04 15.26
N CYS A 38 -54.08 7.80 16.09
CA CYS A 38 -53.79 8.60 17.27
C CYS A 38 -52.37 9.16 17.24
N ARG A 39 -52.15 10.23 18.01
CA ARG A 39 -50.83 10.80 18.29
C ARG A 39 -50.45 10.60 19.75
N ILE A 40 -49.27 10.05 20.02
CA ILE A 40 -48.70 9.98 21.38
C ILE A 40 -48.35 11.40 21.85
N PHE A 41 -48.81 11.79 23.04
CA PHE A 41 -48.38 13.02 23.70
C PHE A 41 -48.25 12.84 25.22
N THR A 42 -47.40 13.67 25.82
CA THR A 42 -47.23 13.75 27.27
C THR A 42 -48.01 14.94 27.82
N ASP A 43 -48.76 14.76 28.91
CA ASP A 43 -49.45 15.86 29.57
C ASP A 43 -48.56 16.64 30.56
N LYS A 44 -49.12 17.66 31.21
CA LYS A 44 -48.40 18.52 32.18
C LYS A 44 -47.97 17.81 33.46
N PHE A 45 -48.40 16.57 33.67
CA PHE A 45 -48.11 15.73 34.82
C PHE A 45 -47.28 14.50 34.42
N GLU A 46 -46.62 14.56 33.27
CA GLU A 46 -45.76 13.52 32.69
C GLU A 46 -46.48 12.20 32.33
N ASN A 47 -47.83 12.18 32.36
CA ASN A 47 -48.59 11.03 31.90
C ASN A 47 -48.64 11.00 30.36
N ARG A 48 -48.48 9.80 29.80
CA ARG A 48 -48.62 9.56 28.37
C ARG A 48 -50.07 9.27 28.00
N TRP A 49 -50.51 9.87 26.90
CA TRP A 49 -51.86 9.76 26.37
C TRP A 49 -51.81 9.65 24.85
N LEU A 50 -52.87 9.06 24.29
CA LEU A 50 -53.14 9.06 22.86
C LEU A 50 -54.18 10.14 22.57
N SER A 51 -53.83 11.12 21.74
CA SER A 51 -54.79 12.06 21.16
C SER A 51 -55.39 11.41 19.93
N ARG A 52 -56.70 11.17 19.94
CA ARG A 52 -57.42 10.63 18.78
C ARG A 52 -57.48 11.69 17.68
N CYS A 53 -57.09 11.33 16.46
CA CYS A 53 -57.01 12.26 15.33
C CYS A 53 -58.02 11.92 14.22
N ALA A 54 -58.16 10.63 13.88
CA ALA A 54 -59.10 10.17 12.87
C ALA A 54 -59.49 8.71 13.12
N ASP A 55 -60.63 8.28 12.60
CA ASP A 55 -61.19 6.94 12.77
C ASP A 55 -61.37 6.25 11.42
N LEU A 56 -61.06 4.95 11.36
CA LEU A 56 -61.31 4.14 10.17
C LEU A 56 -62.81 3.89 10.03
N ASN A 57 -63.41 4.49 9.00
CA ASN A 57 -64.81 4.28 8.69
C ASN A 57 -65.04 2.91 8.03
N THR A 58 -66.32 2.55 7.89
CA THR A 58 -66.76 1.24 7.38
C THR A 58 -66.50 1.05 5.88
N TYR A 59 -66.09 2.11 5.18
CA TYR A 59 -65.65 2.09 3.78
C TYR A 59 -64.11 1.99 3.65
N GLY A 60 -63.39 1.73 4.74
CA GLY A 60 -61.93 1.62 4.75
C GLY A 60 -61.18 2.95 4.63
N ASN A 61 -61.81 4.07 5.00
CA ASN A 61 -61.23 5.41 4.93
C ASN A 61 -61.19 6.07 6.30
N TYR A 62 -60.07 6.70 6.64
CA TYR A 62 -59.94 7.55 7.83
C TYR A 62 -60.75 8.85 7.68
N GLU A 63 -61.56 9.15 8.67
CA GLU A 63 -62.31 10.41 8.82
C GLU A 63 -61.86 11.14 10.08
N ILE A 64 -61.74 12.48 10.01
CA ILE A 64 -61.25 13.28 11.14
C ILE A 64 -62.22 13.15 12.32
N PHE A 65 -61.70 12.79 13.49
CA PHE A 65 -62.50 12.68 14.69
C PHE A 65 -62.83 14.08 15.24
N TYR A 66 -64.13 14.33 15.47
CA TYR A 66 -64.62 15.52 16.14
C TYR A 66 -65.33 15.12 17.44
N GLN A 67 -64.83 15.62 18.56
CA GLN A 67 -65.54 15.53 19.84
C GLN A 67 -66.73 16.49 19.83
N ASP A 68 -67.96 15.96 19.91
CA ASP A 68 -69.14 16.78 20.16
C ASP A 68 -69.06 17.33 21.58
N LYS A 69 -69.24 18.65 21.71
CA LYS A 69 -69.23 19.38 22.98
C LYS A 69 -70.57 19.30 23.70
N ASN A 70 -71.61 18.81 23.03
CA ASN A 70 -72.95 18.61 23.60
C ASN A 70 -73.09 17.23 24.27
N GLU A 71 -72.19 16.29 23.98
CA GLU A 71 -72.18 14.93 24.54
C GLU A 71 -71.06 14.77 25.60
N PRO A 72 -71.22 13.86 26.59
CA PRO A 72 -70.15 13.53 27.52
C PRO A 72 -68.87 13.01 26.82
N PRO A 73 -67.67 13.27 27.34
CA PRO A 73 -66.39 12.88 26.71
C PRO A 73 -66.00 11.41 26.96
N TYR A 74 -67.00 10.52 26.98
CA TYR A 74 -66.87 9.09 27.26
C TYR A 74 -67.28 8.26 26.03
N PHE A 75 -66.96 6.97 26.04
CA PHE A 75 -67.29 6.04 24.95
C PHE A 75 -66.81 6.58 23.59
N ARG A 76 -67.68 6.55 22.57
CA ARG A 76 -67.35 6.99 21.19
C ARG A 76 -67.02 8.47 21.06
N ASN A 77 -67.44 9.33 21.99
CA ASN A 77 -67.16 10.78 21.95
C ASN A 77 -65.83 11.16 22.64
N ARG A 78 -64.97 10.18 22.95
CA ARG A 78 -63.70 10.40 23.63
C ARG A 78 -62.59 10.89 22.70
N SER A 79 -61.94 11.99 23.06
CA SER A 79 -60.79 12.60 22.35
C SER A 79 -59.41 12.13 22.83
N LYS A 80 -59.32 11.50 24.01
CA LYS A 80 -58.07 11.06 24.64
C LYS A 80 -58.17 9.65 25.21
N LEU A 81 -57.32 8.75 24.74
CA LEU A 81 -57.20 7.38 25.25
C LEU A 81 -55.96 7.26 26.16
N TYR A 82 -56.03 6.42 27.17
CA TYR A 82 -54.89 6.17 28.07
C TYR A 82 -53.84 5.31 27.37
N TYR A 83 -52.56 5.67 27.49
CA TYR A 83 -51.47 4.88 26.92
C TYR A 83 -51.01 3.81 27.94
N ASN A 84 -51.36 2.54 27.72
CA ASN A 84 -50.87 1.46 28.58
C ASN A 84 -49.45 1.04 28.16
N PHE A 85 -48.44 1.41 28.96
CA PHE A 85 -47.03 1.15 28.64
C PHE A 85 -46.69 -0.35 28.54
N PHE A 86 -47.37 -1.23 29.29
CA PHE A 86 -47.05 -2.66 29.30
C PHE A 86 -47.58 -3.40 28.08
N GLU A 87 -48.75 -3.01 27.56
CA GLU A 87 -49.37 -3.60 26.36
C GLU A 87 -48.83 -2.96 25.07
N ASN A 88 -48.34 -1.72 25.14
CA ASN A 88 -47.79 -0.96 24.01
C ASN A 88 -46.25 -0.86 24.08
N SER A 89 -45.57 -1.93 24.52
CA SER A 89 -44.10 -1.94 24.68
C SER A 89 -43.33 -2.04 23.35
N ASN A 90 -44.01 -2.38 22.25
CA ASN A 90 -43.40 -2.58 20.93
C ASN A 90 -43.48 -1.35 20.01
N THR A 91 -44.09 -0.24 20.44
CA THR A 91 -44.10 1.04 19.70
C THR A 91 -42.88 1.88 20.02
N THR A 92 -42.46 2.74 19.09
CA THR A 92 -41.50 3.81 19.39
C THR A 92 -42.03 4.66 20.55
N SER A 93 -41.25 4.77 21.61
CA SER A 93 -41.68 5.37 22.88
C SER A 93 -41.65 6.90 22.86
N ASP A 94 -41.83 7.53 21.71
CA ASP A 94 -41.48 8.93 21.48
C ASP A 94 -42.71 9.83 21.41
N ALA A 95 -42.67 10.92 22.18
CA ALA A 95 -43.76 11.88 22.21
C ALA A 95 -43.84 12.62 20.87
N GLY A 96 -44.98 12.50 20.19
CA GLY A 96 -45.22 13.07 18.87
C GLY A 96 -45.53 12.06 17.79
N PHE A 97 -45.18 10.78 17.98
CA PHE A 97 -45.44 9.68 17.04
C PHE A 97 -46.94 9.48 16.77
N TYR A 98 -47.27 9.12 15.53
CA TYR A 98 -48.59 8.77 15.03
C TYR A 98 -48.62 7.30 14.64
N GLY A 99 -49.65 6.61 15.09
CA GLY A 99 -49.87 5.20 14.82
C GLY A 99 -51.35 4.85 14.90
N ILE A 100 -51.65 3.58 14.68
CA ILE A 100 -53.01 3.06 14.69
C ILE A 100 -53.23 2.26 15.97
N TRP A 101 -54.31 2.58 16.68
CA TRP A 101 -54.75 1.83 17.86
C TRP A 101 -56.18 1.33 17.65
N THR A 102 -56.39 0.06 17.97
CA THR A 102 -57.71 -0.54 18.11
C THR A 102 -58.15 -0.44 19.57
N TRP A 103 -59.33 0.10 19.81
CA TRP A 103 -59.83 0.30 21.17
C TRP A 103 -61.34 0.12 21.26
N SER A 104 -61.82 -0.24 22.44
CA SER A 104 -63.24 -0.38 22.75
C SER A 104 -63.56 0.30 24.08
N ALA A 105 -64.80 0.75 24.24
CA ALA A 105 -65.32 1.32 25.48
C ALA A 105 -66.55 0.55 25.96
N THR A 106 -66.42 -0.16 27.06
CA THR A 106 -67.55 -0.83 27.73
C THR A 106 -68.01 -0.02 28.94
N ARG A 107 -69.26 -0.22 29.39
CA ARG A 107 -69.72 0.40 30.64
C ARG A 107 -68.96 -0.21 31.82
N ARG A 108 -68.62 0.61 32.81
CA ARG A 108 -67.92 0.16 34.01
C ARG A 108 -68.90 -0.43 35.02
N ASP A 109 -68.62 -1.63 35.52
CA ASP A 109 -69.42 -2.33 36.54
C ASP A 109 -69.71 -1.52 37.83
N THR A 110 -68.89 -0.51 38.12
CA THR A 110 -69.01 0.35 39.31
C THR A 110 -69.66 1.72 39.02
N ASP A 111 -69.85 2.10 37.76
CA ASP A 111 -70.49 3.35 37.34
C ASP A 111 -70.86 3.29 35.85
N GLU A 112 -72.12 3.00 35.53
CA GLU A 112 -72.60 2.89 34.15
C GLU A 112 -72.47 4.18 33.32
N THR A 113 -72.26 5.34 33.96
CA THR A 113 -72.04 6.61 33.25
C THR A 113 -70.59 6.79 32.77
N LYS A 114 -69.69 5.89 33.16
CA LYS A 114 -68.26 5.90 32.79
C LYS A 114 -67.89 4.66 32.00
N ASP A 115 -66.90 4.84 31.15
CA ASP A 115 -66.27 3.78 30.38
C ASP A 115 -65.17 3.05 31.17
N PHE A 116 -64.98 1.79 30.78
CA PHE A 116 -63.73 1.05 30.87
C PHE A 116 -63.16 0.94 29.45
N LEU A 117 -61.87 1.20 29.29
CA LEU A 117 -61.20 1.25 27.99
C LEU A 117 -60.22 0.09 27.86
N VAL A 118 -60.30 -0.60 26.73
CA VAL A 118 -59.24 -1.50 26.22
C VAL A 118 -58.61 -0.79 25.03
N VAL A 119 -57.28 -0.68 24.97
CA VAL A 119 -56.55 0.11 23.96
C VAL A 119 -55.27 -0.61 23.55
N ASN A 120 -55.27 -1.20 22.36
CA ASN A 120 -54.18 -2.01 21.81
C ASN A 120 -53.56 -1.32 20.59
N TYR A 121 -52.23 -1.28 20.50
CA TYR A 121 -51.55 -0.88 19.27
C TYR A 121 -51.76 -1.94 18.19
N THR A 122 -51.90 -1.51 16.94
CA THR A 122 -52.11 -2.40 15.79
C THR A 122 -50.94 -2.23 14.81
N PRO A 123 -49.79 -2.88 15.06
CA PRO A 123 -48.58 -2.76 14.21
C PRO A 123 -48.80 -3.27 12.77
N GLU A 124 -49.82 -4.10 12.55
CA GLU A 124 -50.16 -4.62 11.23
C GLU A 124 -50.81 -3.57 10.31
N ILE A 125 -51.21 -2.42 10.87
CA ILE A 125 -51.75 -1.26 10.15
C ILE A 125 -50.92 -0.02 10.52
N ASP A 126 -49.89 0.28 9.75
CA ASP A 126 -49.11 1.52 9.92
C ASP A 126 -49.82 2.73 9.31
N ALA A 127 -49.83 3.84 10.04
CA ALA A 127 -50.18 5.14 9.51
C ALA A 127 -49.17 5.56 8.42
N ILE A 128 -49.67 6.00 7.26
CA ILE A 128 -48.85 6.51 6.15
C ILE A 128 -48.89 8.04 6.18
N GLU A 129 -47.83 8.69 6.65
CA GLU A 129 -47.65 10.14 6.56
C GLU A 129 -47.41 10.56 5.10
N VAL A 130 -47.94 11.69 4.64
CA VAL A 130 -47.81 12.15 3.24
C VAL A 130 -46.98 13.42 3.19
N LYS A 131 -45.77 13.34 2.65
CA LYS A 131 -44.89 14.50 2.46
C LYS A 131 -44.97 14.95 1.01
N ILE A 132 -45.73 16.03 0.76
CA ILE A 132 -45.77 16.68 -0.54
C ILE A 132 -44.46 17.47 -0.73
N MET A 133 -43.78 17.25 -1.86
CA MET A 133 -42.55 17.93 -2.24
C MET A 133 -42.88 19.01 -3.27
N GLU A 134 -42.78 20.28 -2.86
CA GLU A 134 -43.16 21.43 -3.69
C GLU A 134 -42.08 21.80 -4.73
N ASP A 135 -40.81 21.52 -4.44
CA ASP A 135 -39.64 21.82 -5.29
C ASP A 135 -39.33 20.73 -6.34
N SER A 136 -40.21 19.74 -6.52
CA SER A 136 -39.98 18.60 -7.41
C SER A 136 -41.16 18.39 -8.36
N PHE A 137 -40.85 18.30 -9.66
CA PHE A 137 -41.84 18.22 -10.73
C PHE A 137 -41.81 16.88 -11.46
N SER A 138 -40.83 16.02 -11.15
CA SER A 138 -40.62 14.70 -11.74
C SER A 138 -40.16 13.68 -10.69
N LEU A 139 -40.39 12.38 -10.98
CA LEU A 139 -40.01 11.30 -10.08
C LEU A 139 -38.48 11.20 -9.94
N ASP A 140 -37.74 11.45 -11.03
CA ASP A 140 -36.28 11.60 -11.03
C ASP A 140 -35.78 12.69 -10.07
N GLU A 141 -36.40 13.88 -10.07
CA GLU A 141 -36.05 14.96 -9.15
C GLU A 141 -36.36 14.60 -7.70
N LEU A 142 -37.48 13.93 -7.45
CA LEU A 142 -37.86 13.46 -6.11
C LEU A 142 -36.80 12.50 -5.55
N ILE A 143 -36.42 11.50 -6.36
CA ILE A 143 -35.35 10.55 -6.02
C ILE A 143 -34.02 11.28 -5.81
N ARG A 144 -33.69 12.26 -6.67
CA ARG A 144 -32.43 13.03 -6.56
C ARG A 144 -32.37 13.88 -5.30
N LEU A 145 -33.50 14.41 -4.82
CA LEU A 145 -33.57 15.11 -3.54
C LEU A 145 -33.42 14.14 -2.38
N LEU A 146 -34.14 13.02 -2.37
CA LEU A 146 -34.04 11.99 -1.32
C LEU A 146 -32.67 11.30 -1.26
N LYS A 147 -31.93 11.23 -2.37
CA LYS A 147 -30.50 10.83 -2.38
C LYS A 147 -29.55 11.87 -1.77
N LYS A 148 -29.90 13.16 -1.83
CA LYS A 148 -29.09 14.25 -1.25
C LYS A 148 -29.40 14.53 0.21
N GLY A 149 -30.64 14.27 0.62
CA GLY A 149 -31.19 14.62 1.92
C GLY A 149 -32.34 15.61 1.78
N VAL A 150 -33.43 15.32 2.50
CA VAL A 150 -34.61 16.17 2.62
C VAL A 150 -34.88 16.44 4.09
N ASP A 151 -35.14 17.71 4.45
CA ASP A 151 -35.56 18.09 5.81
C ASP A 151 -36.92 17.44 6.15
N PHE A 152 -36.85 16.34 6.88
CA PHE A 152 -37.99 15.51 7.26
C PHE A 152 -37.64 14.65 8.49
N ASN A 153 -38.50 14.72 9.51
CA ASN A 153 -38.55 13.75 10.59
C ASN A 153 -39.75 12.85 10.35
N LEU A 154 -39.55 11.54 10.37
CA LEU A 154 -40.62 10.57 10.24
C LEU A 154 -41.42 10.48 11.55
N ASN A 155 -42.71 10.78 11.51
CA ASN A 155 -43.56 10.79 12.69
C ASN A 155 -44.48 9.56 12.78
N SER A 156 -44.31 8.56 11.91
CA SER A 156 -45.16 7.37 11.79
C SER A 156 -44.38 6.16 11.27
N GLY A 157 -45.01 5.00 11.08
CA GLY A 157 -44.31 3.80 10.56
C GLY A 157 -43.92 3.87 9.07
N LYS A 158 -44.67 4.65 8.29
CA LYS A 158 -44.54 4.77 6.82
C LYS A 158 -44.66 6.23 6.38
N VAL A 159 -43.92 6.63 5.35
CA VAL A 159 -44.09 7.92 4.66
C VAL A 159 -44.26 7.73 3.16
N MET A 160 -45.18 8.46 2.57
CA MET A 160 -45.34 8.60 1.13
C MET A 160 -44.81 9.98 0.69
N PHE A 161 -43.62 10.01 0.12
CA PHE A 161 -43.08 11.22 -0.50
C PHE A 161 -43.73 11.41 -1.87
N ALA A 162 -44.40 12.54 -2.09
CA ALA A 162 -45.28 12.72 -3.24
C ALA A 162 -45.05 14.05 -3.97
N ILE A 163 -45.09 13.99 -5.30
CA ILE A 163 -45.10 15.14 -6.20
C ILE A 163 -46.49 15.32 -6.81
N LYS A 164 -46.85 16.56 -7.13
CA LYS A 164 -48.16 16.89 -7.71
C LYS A 164 -48.07 16.94 -9.23
N SER A 165 -48.78 16.03 -9.91
CA SER A 165 -48.90 16.00 -11.36
C SER A 165 -50.34 16.37 -11.76
N GLY A 166 -50.56 17.65 -12.05
CA GLY A 166 -51.89 18.20 -12.35
C GLY A 166 -52.86 18.10 -11.17
N SER A 167 -53.88 17.25 -11.29
CA SER A 167 -54.91 17.00 -10.27
C SER A 167 -54.66 15.74 -9.43
N GLN A 168 -53.61 14.97 -9.74
CA GLN A 168 -53.22 13.76 -9.02
C GLN A 168 -51.83 13.93 -8.40
N TYR A 169 -51.51 13.01 -7.50
CA TYR A 169 -50.21 12.87 -6.87
C TYR A 169 -49.58 11.57 -7.33
N THR A 170 -48.28 11.61 -7.58
CA THR A 170 -47.45 10.41 -7.75
C THR A 170 -46.45 10.40 -6.59
N GLY A 171 -46.31 9.28 -5.89
CA GLY A 171 -45.43 9.22 -4.73
C GLY A 171 -44.83 7.85 -4.50
N ILE A 172 -43.77 7.83 -3.70
CA ILE A 172 -43.04 6.62 -3.30
C ILE A 172 -43.35 6.34 -1.84
N LEU A 173 -43.71 5.09 -1.54
CA LEU A 173 -43.90 4.64 -0.16
C LEU A 173 -42.57 4.12 0.42
N CYS A 174 -42.14 4.71 1.52
CA CYS A 174 -40.98 4.26 2.30
C CYS A 174 -41.43 3.85 3.71
N LYS A 175 -40.90 2.75 4.22
CA LYS A 175 -41.00 2.35 5.64
C LYS A 175 -39.84 2.97 6.42
N ALA A 176 -39.93 3.00 7.75
CA ALA A 176 -38.86 3.54 8.61
C ALA A 176 -37.46 2.93 8.33
N LYS A 177 -37.39 1.63 7.96
CA LYS A 177 -36.14 0.93 7.61
C LYS A 177 -35.54 1.29 6.25
N ASP A 178 -36.30 1.96 5.39
CA ASP A 178 -35.88 2.30 4.02
C ASP A 178 -35.18 3.68 3.97
N LEU A 179 -35.11 4.37 5.11
CA LEU A 179 -34.60 5.73 5.28
C LEU A 179 -33.60 5.80 6.44
N ASP A 180 -32.46 6.46 6.23
CA ASP A 180 -31.57 6.86 7.32
C ASP A 180 -31.88 8.33 7.66
N ILE A 181 -32.31 8.60 8.90
CA ILE A 181 -32.70 9.96 9.35
C ILE A 181 -31.72 10.47 10.40
N ASN A 182 -30.91 11.46 10.02
CA ASN A 182 -29.87 12.04 10.86
C ASN A 182 -30.10 13.54 11.04
N ASN A 183 -30.19 14.01 12.28
CA ASN A 183 -30.44 15.42 12.63
C ASN A 183 -31.65 16.07 11.93
N GLY A 184 -32.67 15.27 11.59
CA GLY A 184 -33.87 15.74 10.88
C GLY A 184 -33.74 15.82 9.36
N VAL A 185 -32.64 15.33 8.78
CA VAL A 185 -32.47 15.11 7.35
C VAL A 185 -32.67 13.62 7.06
N ALA A 186 -33.65 13.31 6.21
CA ALA A 186 -33.91 11.96 5.73
C ALA A 186 -33.21 11.73 4.38
N VAL A 187 -32.46 10.63 4.29
CA VAL A 187 -31.93 10.07 3.03
C VAL A 187 -32.42 8.64 2.84
N PHE A 188 -32.39 8.11 1.61
CA PHE A 188 -32.56 6.67 1.40
C PHE A 188 -31.44 5.89 2.11
N SER A 189 -31.81 4.77 2.74
CA SER A 189 -30.82 3.87 3.33
C SER A 189 -29.96 3.20 2.25
N LYS A 190 -28.69 2.90 2.55
CA LYS A 190 -27.72 2.36 1.58
C LYS A 190 -28.22 1.11 0.83
N ASN A 191 -29.03 0.29 1.51
CA ASN A 191 -29.54 -0.98 0.99
C ASN A 191 -30.89 -0.85 0.26
N TYR A 192 -31.42 0.37 0.06
CA TYR A 192 -32.70 0.59 -0.61
C TYR A 192 -32.52 0.70 -2.12
N THR A 193 -32.84 -0.38 -2.84
CA THR A 193 -32.63 -0.52 -4.29
C THR A 193 -33.84 -0.08 -5.13
N ILE A 194 -35.06 -0.42 -4.71
CA ILE A 194 -36.30 -0.25 -5.47
C ILE A 194 -37.35 0.49 -4.64
N ALA A 195 -37.97 1.50 -5.26
CA ALA A 195 -39.02 2.33 -4.68
C ALA A 195 -40.39 2.00 -5.29
N PRO A 196 -41.38 1.51 -4.51
CA PRO A 196 -42.72 1.24 -5.02
C PRO A 196 -43.49 2.55 -5.24
N VAL A 197 -44.00 2.73 -6.46
CA VAL A 197 -44.65 3.97 -6.91
C VAL A 197 -46.16 3.85 -6.86
N TYR A 198 -46.82 4.87 -6.33
CA TYR A 198 -48.27 4.97 -6.17
C TYR A 198 -48.81 6.21 -6.84
N ARG A 199 -50.08 6.16 -7.27
CA ARG A 199 -50.79 7.31 -7.84
C ARG A 199 -52.16 7.46 -7.19
N PHE A 200 -52.46 8.66 -6.70
CA PHE A 200 -53.62 8.92 -5.85
C PHE A 200 -54.17 10.34 -6.05
N GLY A 201 -55.42 10.57 -5.65
CA GLY A 201 -56.06 11.88 -5.73
C GLY A 201 -55.94 12.67 -4.43
N GLY A 202 -56.24 13.97 -4.48
CA GLY A 202 -56.31 14.80 -3.26
C GLY A 202 -57.35 14.32 -2.25
N ASN A 203 -58.38 13.57 -2.70
CA ASN A 203 -59.36 12.94 -1.81
C ASN A 203 -58.76 11.79 -0.99
N ASP A 204 -57.70 11.13 -1.48
CA ASP A 204 -56.98 10.09 -0.74
C ASP A 204 -56.00 10.69 0.30
N ILE A 205 -55.95 12.02 0.44
CA ILE A 205 -55.19 12.72 1.49
C ILE A 205 -56.14 13.15 2.62
N LEU A 206 -55.72 12.89 3.85
CA LEU A 206 -56.32 13.34 5.09
C LEU A 206 -55.46 14.47 5.67
N ASN A 207 -56.01 15.68 5.80
CA ASN A 207 -55.31 16.81 6.41
C ASN A 207 -55.77 16.96 7.88
N LEU A 208 -54.86 16.75 8.83
CA LEU A 208 -55.13 16.90 10.25
C LEU A 208 -55.09 18.38 10.67
N HIS A 209 -55.79 18.72 11.76
CA HIS A 209 -55.91 20.11 12.24
C HIS A 209 -54.59 20.84 12.57
N ASN A 210 -53.50 20.09 12.74
CA ASN A 210 -52.17 20.59 13.01
C ASN A 210 -51.29 20.67 11.74
N GLY A 211 -51.85 20.46 10.55
CA GLY A 211 -51.18 20.57 9.26
C GLY A 211 -50.44 19.31 8.79
N PHE A 212 -50.43 18.24 9.60
CA PHE A 212 -49.89 16.95 9.16
C PHE A 212 -50.84 16.28 8.16
N LEU A 213 -50.27 15.74 7.09
CA LEU A 213 -51.00 15.03 6.05
C LEU A 213 -50.78 13.53 6.21
N PHE A 214 -51.84 12.74 6.07
CA PHE A 214 -51.82 11.28 6.10
C PHE A 214 -52.56 10.71 4.89
N TYR A 215 -52.22 9.49 4.49
CA TYR A 215 -53.01 8.76 3.50
C TYR A 215 -54.34 8.35 4.14
N ARG A 216 -55.44 8.52 3.39
CA ARG A 216 -56.78 8.29 3.90
C ARG A 216 -57.10 6.80 4.11
N LYS A 217 -56.36 5.89 3.49
CA LYS A 217 -56.58 4.45 3.61
C LYS A 217 -55.50 3.81 4.49
N PRO A 218 -55.78 2.67 5.15
CA PRO A 218 -54.79 1.92 5.93
C PRO A 218 -53.66 1.35 5.07
N PHE A 219 -53.91 1.14 3.77
CA PHE A 219 -52.99 0.54 2.81
C PHE A 219 -52.98 1.37 1.52
N ALA A 220 -51.81 1.48 0.89
CA ALA A 220 -51.61 2.06 -0.44
C ALA A 220 -51.95 1.05 -1.56
N GLY A 221 -51.83 -0.25 -1.28
CA GLY A 221 -52.14 -1.36 -2.18
C GLY A 221 -50.94 -1.88 -2.97
N ILE A 222 -51.24 -2.51 -4.11
CA ILE A 222 -50.25 -2.88 -5.12
C ILE A 222 -49.73 -1.59 -5.80
N PRO A 223 -48.40 -1.37 -5.89
CA PRO A 223 -47.86 -0.23 -6.61
C PRO A 223 -48.21 -0.27 -8.10
N ILE A 224 -48.22 0.91 -8.73
CA ILE A 224 -48.45 1.05 -10.18
C ILE A 224 -47.18 0.88 -11.01
N ASP A 225 -46.01 1.02 -10.38
CA ASP A 225 -44.69 0.92 -11.01
C ASP A 225 -43.62 0.70 -9.94
N LEU A 226 -42.43 0.23 -10.34
CA LEU A 226 -41.26 0.09 -9.48
C LEU A 226 -40.14 0.99 -10.00
N TYR A 227 -39.69 1.94 -9.19
CA TYR A 227 -38.63 2.86 -9.56
C TYR A 227 -37.27 2.39 -9.05
N PRO A 228 -36.26 2.16 -9.92
CA PRO A 228 -34.91 1.81 -9.48
C PRO A 228 -34.26 3.03 -8.83
N VAL A 229 -34.11 3.01 -7.50
CA VAL A 229 -33.46 4.08 -6.74
C VAL A 229 -31.96 4.07 -7.04
N ARG A 230 -31.35 2.89 -7.13
CA ARG A 230 -29.96 2.69 -7.57
C ARG A 230 -29.94 2.21 -9.02
N GLY A 231 -28.99 2.70 -9.81
CA GLY A 231 -28.91 2.32 -11.23
C GLY A 231 -28.39 0.87 -11.39
N PRO A 232 -28.78 0.12 -12.43
CA PRO A 232 -28.25 -1.23 -12.69
C PRO A 232 -26.72 -1.29 -12.65
N ARG A 233 -26.05 -0.34 -13.32
CA ARG A 233 -24.58 -0.20 -13.29
C ARG A 233 -24.00 0.09 -11.90
N GLU A 234 -24.75 0.75 -11.02
CA GLU A 234 -24.33 1.09 -9.64
C GLU A 234 -24.41 -0.14 -8.73
N ILE A 235 -25.47 -0.94 -8.88
CA ILE A 235 -25.67 -2.21 -8.18
C ILE A 235 -24.67 -3.27 -8.68
N VAL A 236 -24.55 -3.45 -10.00
CA VAL A 236 -23.61 -4.39 -10.62
C VAL A 236 -22.17 -4.06 -10.22
N LYS A 237 -21.81 -2.77 -10.19
CA LYS A 237 -20.52 -2.32 -9.66
C LYS A 237 -20.32 -2.80 -8.22
N ASP A 238 -21.23 -2.49 -7.29
CA ASP A 238 -21.04 -2.85 -5.89
C ASP A 238 -20.98 -4.38 -5.68
N ILE A 239 -21.83 -5.15 -6.36
CA ILE A 239 -21.80 -6.63 -6.33
C ILE A 239 -20.43 -7.14 -6.81
N ILE A 240 -19.89 -6.59 -7.91
CA ILE A 240 -18.57 -6.95 -8.43
C ILE A 240 -17.47 -6.55 -7.43
N PHE A 241 -17.49 -5.33 -6.88
CA PHE A 241 -16.51 -4.86 -5.89
C PHE A 241 -16.53 -5.70 -4.60
N ASP A 242 -17.71 -6.08 -4.09
CA ASP A 242 -17.84 -6.97 -2.93
C ASP A 242 -17.35 -8.39 -3.27
N SER A 243 -17.62 -8.87 -4.48
CA SER A 243 -17.10 -10.17 -4.97
C SER A 243 -15.57 -10.18 -5.10
N LEU A 244 -14.95 -9.02 -5.36
CA LEU A 244 -13.51 -8.80 -5.48
C LEU A 244 -12.84 -8.43 -4.14
N SER A 245 -13.61 -8.22 -3.07
CA SER A 245 -13.07 -7.90 -1.74
C SER A 245 -12.07 -8.96 -1.28
N TRP A 246 -11.02 -8.55 -0.56
CA TRP A 246 -9.96 -9.48 -0.12
C TRP A 246 -10.50 -10.68 0.67
N ASN A 247 -11.54 -10.49 1.49
CA ASN A 247 -12.20 -11.57 2.21
C ASN A 247 -12.86 -12.59 1.27
N ALA A 248 -13.52 -12.14 0.20
CA ALA A 248 -14.12 -13.01 -0.81
C ALA A 248 -13.05 -13.72 -1.66
N CYS A 249 -11.97 -13.02 -2.04
CA CYS A 249 -10.83 -13.59 -2.77
C CYS A 249 -10.08 -14.66 -1.94
N LYS A 250 -9.84 -14.38 -0.65
CA LYS A 250 -9.23 -15.32 0.30
C LYS A 250 -10.10 -16.56 0.53
N ALA A 251 -11.43 -16.41 0.59
CA ALA A 251 -12.36 -17.53 0.69
C ALA A 251 -12.33 -18.46 -0.53
N ARG A 252 -11.88 -17.96 -1.70
CA ARG A 252 -11.67 -18.74 -2.94
C ARG A 252 -10.24 -19.26 -3.12
N GLY A 253 -9.32 -18.95 -2.19
CA GLY A 253 -7.93 -19.40 -2.23
C GLY A 253 -7.02 -18.64 -3.21
N LEU A 254 -7.40 -17.42 -3.61
CA LEU A 254 -6.57 -16.56 -4.47
C LEU A 254 -5.38 -15.96 -3.69
N THR A 255 -4.24 -15.79 -4.36
CA THR A 255 -3.04 -15.16 -3.77
C THR A 255 -3.05 -13.64 -3.94
N HIS A 256 -2.20 -12.95 -3.18
CA HIS A 256 -2.12 -11.48 -3.24
C HIS A 256 -1.62 -10.96 -4.60
N ASP A 257 -0.75 -11.70 -5.30
CA ASP A 257 -0.28 -11.33 -6.65
C ASP A 257 -1.37 -11.47 -7.73
N GLN A 258 -2.25 -12.48 -7.58
CA GLN A 258 -3.42 -12.62 -8.44
C GLN A 258 -4.41 -11.46 -8.25
N HIS A 259 -4.45 -10.86 -7.05
CA HIS A 259 -5.20 -9.64 -6.74
C HIS A 259 -4.50 -8.36 -7.27
N LYS A 260 -3.18 -8.38 -7.46
CA LYS A 260 -2.36 -7.22 -7.89
C LYS A 260 -2.39 -6.98 -9.41
N SER A 261 -2.55 -8.04 -10.21
CA SER A 261 -2.63 -7.93 -11.68
C SER A 261 -4.07 -7.76 -12.17
N LEU A 262 -4.49 -6.50 -12.38
CA LEU A 262 -5.86 -6.11 -12.75
C LEU A 262 -6.48 -6.93 -13.90
N LYS A 263 -5.68 -7.28 -14.92
CA LYS A 263 -6.16 -8.05 -16.09
C LYS A 263 -6.38 -9.54 -15.79
N ASN A 264 -5.58 -10.14 -14.91
CA ASN A 264 -5.84 -11.50 -14.41
C ASN A 264 -6.97 -11.49 -13.38
N PHE A 265 -7.04 -10.44 -12.55
CA PHE A 265 -8.02 -10.27 -11.48
C PHE A 265 -9.47 -10.20 -12.00
N ILE A 266 -9.71 -9.41 -13.05
CA ILE A 266 -11.02 -9.35 -13.74
C ILE A 266 -11.43 -10.74 -14.26
N GLY A 267 -10.48 -11.54 -14.76
CA GLY A 267 -10.72 -12.91 -15.22
C GLY A 267 -11.00 -13.94 -14.10
N THR A 268 -10.92 -13.57 -12.82
CA THR A 268 -11.24 -14.44 -11.67
C THR A 268 -12.63 -14.21 -11.07
N ILE A 269 -13.42 -13.30 -11.65
CA ILE A 269 -14.79 -13.02 -11.20
C ILE A 269 -15.66 -14.29 -11.41
N PRO A 270 -16.30 -14.84 -10.36
CA PRO A 270 -17.11 -16.05 -10.46
C PRO A 270 -18.46 -15.73 -11.12
N ASP A 271 -18.48 -15.87 -12.44
CA ASP A 271 -19.59 -15.57 -13.35
C ASP A 271 -20.97 -15.99 -12.82
N SER A 272 -21.10 -17.21 -12.27
CA SER A 272 -22.36 -17.72 -11.72
C SER A 272 -22.80 -17.08 -10.40
N ASP A 273 -21.90 -16.87 -9.44
CA ASP A 273 -22.23 -16.30 -8.11
C ASP A 273 -22.55 -14.80 -8.21
N VAL A 274 -21.88 -14.10 -9.13
CA VAL A 274 -22.18 -12.69 -9.43
C VAL A 274 -23.50 -12.56 -10.19
N THR A 275 -23.74 -13.37 -11.22
CA THR A 275 -24.99 -13.31 -11.99
C THR A 275 -26.21 -13.68 -11.14
N GLU A 276 -26.12 -14.66 -10.24
CA GLU A 276 -27.21 -14.99 -9.29
C GLU A 276 -27.52 -13.82 -8.33
N LYS A 277 -26.50 -13.09 -7.86
CA LYS A 277 -26.69 -11.88 -7.03
C LYS A 277 -27.30 -10.72 -7.82
N ILE A 278 -26.87 -10.51 -9.06
CA ILE A 278 -27.46 -9.50 -9.95
C ILE A 278 -28.94 -9.81 -10.23
N VAL A 279 -29.29 -11.07 -10.48
CA VAL A 279 -30.71 -11.50 -10.57
C VAL A 279 -31.47 -11.18 -9.28
N SER A 280 -30.87 -11.44 -8.11
CA SER A 280 -31.52 -11.21 -6.81
C SER A 280 -31.70 -9.74 -6.44
N GLU A 281 -30.79 -8.83 -6.81
CA GLU A 281 -30.88 -7.40 -6.46
C GLU A 281 -31.58 -6.54 -7.52
N LEU A 282 -31.49 -6.91 -8.80
CA LEU A 282 -32.17 -6.20 -9.89
C LEU A 282 -33.52 -6.81 -10.28
N HIS A 283 -33.87 -7.99 -9.74
CA HIS A 283 -35.09 -8.73 -10.08
C HIS A 283 -35.25 -8.94 -11.60
N CYS A 284 -34.13 -9.13 -12.30
CA CYS A 284 -34.06 -9.29 -13.76
C CYS A 284 -33.90 -10.76 -14.17
N SER A 285 -34.07 -11.07 -15.46
CA SER A 285 -33.81 -12.42 -15.96
C SER A 285 -32.31 -12.75 -15.93
N LEU A 286 -31.95 -14.04 -15.85
CA LEU A 286 -30.56 -14.50 -15.90
C LEU A 286 -29.81 -13.97 -17.13
N THR A 287 -30.49 -13.85 -18.27
CA THR A 287 -29.94 -13.30 -19.51
C THR A 287 -29.68 -11.79 -19.44
N GLU A 288 -30.53 -11.03 -18.75
CA GLU A 288 -30.31 -9.60 -18.51
C GLU A 288 -29.17 -9.38 -17.49
N ALA A 289 -29.10 -10.20 -16.44
CA ALA A 289 -28.01 -10.18 -15.48
C ALA A 289 -26.64 -10.48 -16.12
N GLN A 290 -26.58 -11.48 -17.00
CA GLN A 290 -25.37 -11.81 -17.77
C GLN A 290 -24.96 -10.63 -18.67
N ASN A 291 -25.90 -10.04 -19.42
CA ASN A 291 -25.62 -8.88 -20.27
C ASN A 291 -25.09 -7.68 -19.47
N TYR A 292 -25.57 -7.45 -18.25
CA TYR A 292 -25.06 -6.37 -17.39
C TYR A 292 -23.64 -6.66 -16.86
N LEU A 293 -23.31 -7.92 -16.60
CA LEU A 293 -21.96 -8.33 -16.21
C LEU A 293 -21.01 -8.19 -17.41
N ASP A 294 -21.38 -8.71 -18.57
CA ASP A 294 -20.61 -8.61 -19.82
C ASP A 294 -20.37 -7.13 -20.20
N GLU A 295 -21.40 -6.28 -20.17
CA GLU A 295 -21.28 -4.83 -20.41
C GLU A 295 -20.30 -4.16 -19.43
N PHE A 296 -20.28 -4.58 -18.16
CA PHE A 296 -19.35 -4.02 -17.17
C PHE A 296 -17.90 -4.48 -17.43
N LEU A 297 -17.70 -5.76 -17.75
CA LEU A 297 -16.38 -6.34 -18.01
C LEU A 297 -15.76 -5.75 -19.29
N ASP A 298 -16.53 -5.65 -20.37
CA ASP A 298 -16.08 -5.04 -21.64
C ASP A 298 -15.68 -3.58 -21.44
N ASN A 299 -16.46 -2.79 -20.69
CA ASN A 299 -16.11 -1.40 -20.37
C ASN A 299 -14.85 -1.30 -19.48
N ALA A 300 -14.67 -2.22 -18.53
CA ALA A 300 -13.46 -2.25 -17.70
C ALA A 300 -12.21 -2.56 -18.54
N VAL A 301 -12.31 -3.52 -19.46
CA VAL A 301 -11.21 -3.88 -20.37
C VAL A 301 -10.88 -2.74 -21.35
N SER A 302 -11.87 -2.05 -21.92
CA SER A 302 -11.61 -0.93 -22.85
C SER A 302 -10.94 0.28 -22.20
N TYR A 303 -11.27 0.56 -20.93
CA TYR A 303 -10.58 1.59 -20.13
C TYR A 303 -9.12 1.22 -19.81
N ILE A 304 -8.84 -0.06 -19.53
CA ILE A 304 -7.48 -0.54 -19.23
C ILE A 304 -6.61 -0.55 -20.48
N ASP A 305 -7.16 -0.98 -21.62
CA ASP A 305 -6.46 -1.05 -22.90
C ASP A 305 -6.45 0.30 -23.66
N GLY A 306 -6.83 1.41 -23.00
CA GLY A 306 -6.66 2.79 -23.50
C GLY A 306 -7.40 3.09 -24.80
N SER A 307 -8.57 2.46 -25.01
CA SER A 307 -9.34 2.50 -26.25
C SER A 307 -10.77 3.04 -26.04
N SER A 308 -10.94 3.92 -25.04
CA SER A 308 -12.23 4.56 -24.77
C SER A 308 -12.55 5.67 -25.78
N ILE A 309 -13.84 5.93 -25.99
CA ILE A 309 -14.30 7.00 -26.88
C ILE A 309 -13.92 8.36 -26.29
N GLU A 310 -13.87 8.48 -24.97
CA GLU A 310 -13.44 9.65 -24.22
C GLU A 310 -11.96 9.99 -24.50
N ASP A 311 -11.09 8.97 -24.56
CA ASP A 311 -9.66 9.15 -24.87
C ASP A 311 -9.46 9.57 -26.33
N ASP A 312 -10.18 8.96 -27.28
CA ASP A 312 -10.17 9.36 -28.70
C ASP A 312 -10.70 10.79 -28.90
N VAL A 313 -11.71 11.21 -28.15
CA VAL A 313 -12.26 12.58 -28.18
C VAL A 313 -11.30 13.59 -27.55
N LEU A 314 -10.67 13.26 -26.43
CA LEU A 314 -9.61 14.09 -25.82
C LEU A 314 -8.38 14.19 -26.73
N GLY A 315 -7.90 13.07 -27.25
CA GLY A 315 -6.79 13.01 -28.21
C GLY A 315 -7.08 13.81 -29.47
N SER A 316 -8.31 13.72 -30.01
CA SER A 316 -8.76 14.52 -31.16
C SER A 316 -8.85 16.01 -30.82
N ALA A 317 -9.38 16.39 -29.65
CA ALA A 317 -9.51 17.79 -29.24
C ALA A 317 -8.14 18.45 -28.97
N ILE A 318 -7.19 17.71 -28.41
CA ILE A 318 -5.81 18.14 -28.21
C ILE A 318 -5.08 18.24 -29.56
N SER A 319 -5.22 17.24 -30.43
CA SER A 319 -4.57 17.22 -31.76
C SER A 319 -5.14 18.26 -32.73
N ALA A 320 -6.38 18.71 -32.54
CA ALA A 320 -7.00 19.77 -33.34
C ALA A 320 -6.59 21.19 -32.90
N ASN A 321 -5.83 21.35 -31.81
CA ASN A 321 -5.43 22.64 -31.29
C ASN A 321 -3.92 22.69 -31.00
N ASP A 322 -3.16 23.12 -32.02
CA ASP A 322 -1.71 23.30 -31.96
C ASP A 322 -1.25 24.17 -30.77
N GLU A 323 -2.04 25.17 -30.37
CA GLU A 323 -1.68 26.07 -29.26
C GLU A 323 -1.83 25.39 -27.89
N LEU A 324 -2.84 24.53 -27.71
CA LEU A 324 -2.95 23.67 -26.53
C LEU A 324 -1.88 22.59 -26.51
N TRP A 325 -1.54 22.02 -27.67
CA TRP A 325 -0.49 21.00 -27.79
C TRP A 325 0.90 21.57 -27.46
N GLU A 326 1.25 22.74 -27.98
CA GLU A 326 2.51 23.41 -27.62
C GLU A 326 2.51 23.89 -26.16
N LYS A 327 1.39 24.37 -25.61
CA LYS A 327 1.30 24.69 -24.17
C LYS A 327 1.51 23.47 -23.30
N GLY A 328 0.85 22.34 -23.59
CA GLY A 328 1.03 21.09 -22.87
C GLY A 328 2.48 20.60 -22.91
N LYS A 329 3.11 20.57 -24.10
CA LYS A 329 4.52 20.22 -24.25
C LYS A 329 5.47 21.17 -23.52
N ASN A 330 5.14 22.46 -23.46
CA ASN A 330 5.97 23.43 -22.73
C ASN A 330 5.78 23.32 -21.21
N SER A 331 4.57 23.12 -20.69
CA SER A 331 4.38 22.84 -19.26
C SER A 331 5.09 21.55 -18.83
N ILE A 332 4.99 20.47 -19.61
CA ILE A 332 5.73 19.22 -19.35
C ILE A 332 7.25 19.46 -19.38
N ARG A 333 7.77 20.29 -20.30
CA ARG A 333 9.20 20.66 -20.33
C ARG A 333 9.62 21.53 -19.15
N GLU A 334 8.81 22.51 -18.76
CA GLU A 334 9.07 23.39 -17.61
C GLU A 334 9.10 22.58 -16.31
N GLU A 335 8.17 21.63 -16.15
CA GLU A 335 8.09 20.72 -15.01
C GLU A 335 9.29 19.76 -15.00
N LEU A 336 9.63 19.12 -16.13
CA LEU A 336 10.85 18.30 -16.28
C LEU A 336 12.14 19.07 -15.99
N VAL A 337 12.27 20.32 -16.44
CA VAL A 337 13.46 21.16 -16.18
C VAL A 337 13.56 21.52 -14.71
N LYS A 338 12.43 21.73 -14.04
CA LYS A 338 12.35 22.06 -12.61
C LYS A 338 12.60 20.84 -11.71
N GLU A 339 12.07 19.67 -12.07
CA GLU A 339 12.34 18.41 -11.37
C GLU A 339 13.82 17.99 -11.47
N ASN A 340 14.47 18.35 -12.57
CA ASN A 340 15.89 18.05 -12.83
C ASN A 340 16.82 19.26 -12.67
N GLU A 341 16.39 20.32 -11.97
CA GLU A 341 17.14 21.59 -11.88
C GLU A 341 18.51 21.38 -11.20
N ASP A 342 18.56 20.57 -10.14
CA ASP A 342 19.79 20.17 -9.44
C ASP A 342 20.71 19.32 -10.35
N LEU A 343 20.16 18.34 -11.08
CA LEU A 343 20.92 17.50 -12.03
C LEU A 343 21.52 18.30 -13.19
N ILE A 344 20.79 19.31 -13.68
CA ILE A 344 21.27 20.23 -14.72
C ILE A 344 22.38 21.13 -14.15
N ALA A 345 22.27 21.60 -12.91
CA ALA A 345 23.33 22.36 -12.25
C ALA A 345 24.60 21.52 -12.05
N GLU A 346 24.45 20.28 -11.57
CA GLU A 346 25.54 19.33 -11.37
C GLU A 346 26.25 18.97 -12.68
N TYR A 347 25.49 18.64 -13.75
CA TYR A 347 26.04 18.37 -15.08
C TYR A 347 26.87 19.55 -15.62
N ASN A 348 26.37 20.78 -15.47
CA ASN A 348 27.11 21.97 -15.92
C ASN A 348 28.38 22.20 -15.10
N SER A 349 28.35 21.99 -13.78
CA SER A 349 29.55 22.05 -12.92
C SER A 349 30.59 21.02 -13.34
N LEU A 350 30.19 19.75 -13.51
CA LEU A 350 31.08 18.67 -13.95
C LEU A 350 31.71 18.95 -15.32
N ASN A 351 30.96 19.57 -16.23
CA ASN A 351 31.44 19.93 -17.56
C ASN A 351 32.48 21.07 -17.53
N ASP A 352 32.31 22.06 -16.65
CA ASP A 352 33.30 23.12 -16.42
C ASP A 352 34.57 22.59 -15.71
N ASP A 353 34.41 21.67 -14.76
CA ASP A 353 35.53 20.97 -14.10
C ASP A 353 36.31 20.11 -15.11
N LEU A 354 35.62 19.36 -15.99
CA LEU A 354 36.23 18.64 -17.11
C LEU A 354 37.01 19.59 -18.04
N GLY A 355 36.48 20.77 -18.31
CA GLY A 355 37.16 21.82 -19.07
C GLY A 355 38.47 22.28 -18.40
N THR A 356 38.43 22.43 -17.08
CA THR A 356 39.58 22.84 -16.25
C THR A 356 40.66 21.76 -16.21
N ILE A 357 40.30 20.53 -15.85
CA ILE A 357 41.20 19.35 -15.80
C ILE A 357 41.87 19.12 -17.17
N LYS A 358 41.12 19.27 -18.27
CA LYS A 358 41.66 19.13 -19.63
C LYS A 358 42.73 20.18 -19.96
N ASN A 359 42.61 21.40 -19.43
CA ASN A 359 43.62 22.44 -19.57
C ASN A 359 44.85 22.16 -18.68
N GLU A 360 44.66 21.66 -17.46
CA GLU A 360 45.74 21.27 -16.56
C GLU A 360 46.55 20.08 -17.09
N ILE A 361 45.90 19.06 -17.66
CA ILE A 361 46.56 17.95 -18.35
C ILE A 361 47.39 18.46 -19.51
N LYS A 362 46.86 19.40 -20.31
CA LYS A 362 47.59 20.01 -21.44
C LYS A 362 48.81 20.81 -20.98
N ALA A 363 48.67 21.57 -19.89
CA ALA A 363 49.78 22.30 -19.28
C ALA A 363 50.86 21.33 -18.76
N SER A 364 50.47 20.35 -17.95
CA SER A 364 51.34 19.34 -17.34
C SER A 364 52.10 18.51 -18.37
N LYS A 365 51.44 18.16 -19.48
CA LYS A 365 52.08 17.49 -20.63
C LYS A 365 53.14 18.38 -21.29
N SER A 366 52.93 19.69 -21.39
CA SER A 366 53.98 20.62 -21.87
C SER A 366 55.14 20.75 -20.89
N THR A 367 54.92 20.65 -19.59
CA THR A 367 55.99 20.66 -18.57
C THR A 367 56.82 19.37 -18.63
N LEU A 368 56.16 18.22 -18.81
CA LEU A 368 56.80 16.91 -18.94
C LEU A 368 57.75 16.86 -20.16
N GLU A 369 57.31 17.34 -21.33
CA GLU A 369 58.18 17.35 -22.52
C GLU A 369 59.40 18.28 -22.36
N LYS A 370 59.27 19.40 -21.63
CA LYS A 370 60.43 20.23 -21.26
C LYS A 370 61.38 19.48 -20.32
N ALA A 371 60.85 18.86 -19.27
CA ALA A 371 61.65 18.11 -18.30
C ALA A 371 62.39 16.91 -18.95
N LYS A 372 61.80 16.27 -19.96
CA LYS A 372 62.50 15.25 -20.78
C LYS A 372 63.67 15.84 -21.55
N ALA A 373 63.46 16.95 -22.26
CA ALA A 373 64.52 17.62 -23.03
C ALA A 373 65.66 18.11 -22.12
N ASP A 374 65.32 18.66 -20.94
CA ASP A 374 66.30 19.04 -19.92
C ASP A 374 67.06 17.82 -19.39
N ASN A 375 66.39 16.68 -19.17
CA ASN A 375 67.04 15.43 -18.75
C ASN A 375 67.99 14.87 -19.81
N GLU A 376 67.62 14.86 -21.10
CA GLU A 376 68.52 14.50 -22.20
C GLU A 376 69.76 15.42 -22.24
N GLN A 377 69.58 16.72 -22.00
CA GLN A 377 70.69 17.67 -21.91
C GLN A 377 71.57 17.41 -20.67
N PHE A 378 70.99 17.04 -19.53
CA PHE A 378 71.73 16.64 -18.33
C PHE A 378 72.49 15.33 -18.54
N GLU A 379 71.92 14.33 -19.20
CA GLU A 379 72.61 13.08 -19.53
C GLU A 379 73.80 13.29 -20.47
N GLN A 380 73.65 14.13 -21.51
CA GLN A 380 74.78 14.54 -22.35
C GLN A 380 75.86 15.29 -21.56
N SER A 381 75.46 16.20 -20.68
CA SER A 381 76.37 16.93 -19.78
C SER A 381 77.10 16.00 -18.81
N LEU A 382 76.40 14.99 -18.28
CA LEU A 382 76.95 14.00 -17.36
C LEU A 382 77.89 13.03 -18.07
N ALA A 383 77.60 12.61 -19.30
CA ALA A 383 78.52 11.86 -20.16
C ALA A 383 79.79 12.66 -20.48
N ASN A 384 79.65 13.94 -20.84
CA ASN A 384 80.79 14.84 -21.06
C ASN A 384 81.62 15.05 -19.79
N ARG A 385 80.98 15.22 -18.63
CA ARG A 385 81.66 15.34 -17.32
C ARG A 385 82.32 14.04 -16.90
N LYS A 386 81.74 12.88 -17.21
CA LYS A 386 82.35 11.57 -16.93
C LYS A 386 83.61 11.36 -17.77
N LYS A 387 83.56 11.69 -19.07
CA LYS A 387 84.74 11.70 -19.94
C LYS A 387 85.81 12.68 -19.45
N LEU A 388 85.41 13.89 -19.06
CA LEU A 388 86.32 14.86 -18.45
C LEU A 388 86.92 14.35 -17.13
N ALA A 389 86.14 13.62 -16.31
CA ALA A 389 86.64 12.99 -15.09
C ALA A 389 87.64 11.86 -15.40
N GLU A 390 87.40 11.04 -16.42
CA GLU A 390 88.35 10.01 -16.88
C GLU A 390 89.65 10.63 -17.42
N ASP A 391 89.55 11.70 -18.23
CA ASP A 391 90.70 12.48 -18.72
C ASP A 391 91.46 13.19 -17.58
N VAL A 392 90.73 13.73 -16.59
CA VAL A 392 91.31 14.35 -15.39
C VAL A 392 91.93 13.31 -14.46
N GLU A 393 91.31 12.15 -14.23
CA GLU A 393 91.89 11.05 -13.44
C GLU A 393 93.18 10.55 -14.08
N LYS A 394 93.25 10.47 -15.40
CA LYS A 394 94.48 10.13 -16.13
C LYS A 394 95.56 11.21 -15.95
N ALA A 395 95.22 12.48 -16.15
CA ALA A 395 96.15 13.60 -15.96
C ALA A 395 96.55 13.81 -14.48
N VAL A 396 95.68 13.44 -13.54
CA VAL A 396 95.92 13.44 -12.10
C VAL A 396 96.73 12.22 -11.69
N ALA A 397 96.60 11.06 -12.32
CA ALA A 397 97.50 9.93 -12.10
C ALA A 397 98.93 10.25 -12.57
N GLU A 398 99.08 10.85 -13.76
CA GLU A 398 100.35 11.39 -14.24
C GLU A 398 100.91 12.46 -13.30
N LYS A 399 100.07 13.38 -12.80
CA LYS A 399 100.48 14.38 -11.81
C LYS A 399 100.75 13.82 -10.42
N ILE A 400 100.08 12.77 -9.95
CA ILE A 400 100.34 12.09 -8.67
C ILE A 400 101.65 11.31 -8.75
N GLN A 401 101.98 10.77 -9.93
CA GLN A 401 103.29 10.16 -10.16
C GLN A 401 104.40 11.23 -10.11
N ASN A 402 104.16 12.44 -10.61
CA ASN A 402 105.07 13.59 -10.45
C ASN A 402 105.02 14.24 -9.04
N ALA A 403 103.90 14.17 -8.33
CA ALA A 403 103.69 14.82 -7.02
C ALA A 403 104.02 13.90 -5.83
N ARG A 404 104.24 12.60 -6.05
CA ARG A 404 104.91 11.72 -5.07
C ARG A 404 106.32 12.19 -4.70
N GLU A 405 106.91 13.11 -5.47
CA GLU A 405 108.17 13.78 -5.15
C GLU A 405 108.02 15.00 -4.21
N ASN A 406 106.81 15.46 -3.85
CA ASN A 406 106.64 16.63 -2.96
C ASN A 406 105.38 16.65 -2.09
N ALA A 407 105.61 16.77 -0.77
CA ALA A 407 104.70 17.21 0.31
C ALA A 407 103.29 16.56 0.39
N ALA A 408 102.96 15.72 1.38
CA ALA A 408 103.02 15.93 2.84
C ALA A 408 102.12 17.07 3.40
N GLU A 409 101.33 17.76 2.59
CA GLU A 409 100.55 18.94 3.03
C GLU A 409 99.07 18.91 2.59
N PHE A 410 98.35 17.84 2.94
CA PHE A 410 96.87 17.78 2.81
C PHE A 410 96.15 17.00 3.93
N LEU A 411 96.86 16.57 4.98
CA LEU A 411 96.25 15.97 6.17
C LEU A 411 95.83 17.05 7.18
N ALA A 412 94.67 17.69 6.95
CA ALA A 412 93.70 18.10 7.98
C ALA A 412 92.66 19.11 7.45
N THR A 413 91.39 18.71 7.35
CA THR A 413 90.29 19.38 8.07
C THR A 413 88.96 18.60 7.95
N MET A 414 88.37 18.28 9.12
CA MET A 414 86.92 18.18 9.44
C MET A 414 85.97 17.51 8.41
N ALA A 415 85.26 16.40 8.66
CA ALA A 415 84.80 15.70 9.87
C ALA A 415 83.83 16.49 10.81
N PHE A 416 82.63 15.90 11.03
CA PHE A 416 81.51 16.27 11.93
C PHE A 416 80.60 17.46 11.54
N THR A 417 79.27 17.29 11.44
CA THR A 417 78.34 17.24 12.60
C THR A 417 76.90 16.75 12.26
N THR A 418 76.09 16.44 13.29
CA THR A 418 74.67 15.99 13.31
C THR A 418 73.71 17.13 13.79
N ALA A 419 72.36 17.03 13.94
CA ALA A 419 71.43 15.90 14.15
C ALA A 419 69.96 16.20 13.70
N LEU A 420 69.01 15.28 14.02
CA LEU A 420 67.53 15.41 13.89
C LEU A 420 66.87 16.15 15.08
N PRO A 421 65.59 16.57 14.93
CA PRO A 421 64.64 16.70 16.05
C PRO A 421 63.31 15.93 15.86
N GLU A 422 62.64 15.62 16.98
CA GLU A 422 61.38 14.85 17.07
C GLU A 422 60.09 15.71 17.09
N LYS A 423 58.93 15.05 16.97
CA LYS A 423 57.58 15.65 17.06
C LYS A 423 57.06 15.71 18.51
N THR A 424 56.03 16.54 18.74
CA THR A 424 55.21 16.55 19.97
C THR A 424 53.73 16.44 19.62
N GLU A 425 52.98 15.64 20.38
CA GLU A 425 51.53 15.47 20.22
C GLU A 425 50.73 16.32 21.22
N LYS A 426 49.45 16.55 20.93
CA LYS A 426 48.44 17.08 21.87
C LYS A 426 47.16 16.26 21.76
N ALA A 427 46.61 15.88 22.91
CA ALA A 427 45.32 15.19 23.02
C ALA A 427 44.13 16.16 22.87
N VAL A 428 42.99 15.62 22.44
CA VAL A 428 41.69 16.31 22.35
C VAL A 428 40.66 15.54 23.20
N GLU A 429 39.66 16.27 23.68
CA GLU A 429 38.73 15.86 24.73
C GLU A 429 37.69 14.81 24.28
N THR A 430 37.29 13.95 25.22
CA THR A 430 36.38 12.82 24.98
C THR A 430 34.92 13.24 24.84
N ALA A 431 34.37 13.12 23.63
CA ALA A 431 32.95 12.85 23.45
C ALA A 431 32.60 11.43 23.96
N LYS A 432 31.33 11.16 24.26
CA LYS A 432 30.87 9.82 24.66
C LYS A 432 31.04 8.85 23.48
N VAL A 433 32.02 7.96 23.58
CA VAL A 433 32.23 6.86 22.64
C VAL A 433 31.01 5.91 22.71
N PRO A 434 30.41 5.51 21.58
CA PRO A 434 29.39 4.45 21.59
C PRO A 434 29.98 3.14 22.12
N ALA A 435 29.15 2.25 22.65
CA ALA A 435 29.62 0.94 23.07
C ALA A 435 30.14 0.16 21.84
N LEU A 436 31.36 -0.37 21.92
CA LEU A 436 32.00 -1.10 20.81
C LEU A 436 31.16 -2.28 20.32
N TYR A 437 30.38 -2.89 21.21
CA TYR A 437 29.30 -3.79 20.87
C TYR A 437 28.02 -3.37 21.60
N HIS A 438 26.89 -3.46 20.90
CA HIS A 438 25.58 -3.34 21.51
C HIS A 438 24.54 -4.12 20.71
N THR A 439 23.38 -4.29 21.31
CA THR A 439 22.27 -5.06 20.77
C THR A 439 21.08 -4.15 20.47
N LEU A 440 20.50 -4.27 19.27
CA LEU A 440 19.24 -3.61 18.94
C LEU A 440 18.06 -4.54 19.26
N PRO A 441 17.10 -4.11 20.11
CA PRO A 441 15.93 -4.92 20.44
C PRO A 441 14.91 -4.96 19.30
N ALA A 442 14.13 -6.05 19.25
CA ALA A 442 13.00 -6.25 18.35
C ALA A 442 11.90 -5.17 18.51
N ARG A 443 11.02 -5.11 17.50
CA ARG A 443 9.91 -4.15 17.40
C ARG A 443 8.71 -4.53 18.27
N GLY A 444 7.82 -3.56 18.47
CA GLY A 444 6.76 -3.63 19.48
C GLY A 444 5.36 -4.07 19.03
N ASP A 445 5.15 -4.48 17.77
CA ASP A 445 3.84 -5.01 17.34
C ASP A 445 3.99 -6.18 16.35
N ILE A 446 3.33 -7.29 16.66
CA ILE A 446 3.35 -8.57 15.93
C ILE A 446 2.26 -8.60 14.85
N ASN A 447 1.23 -7.75 14.96
CA ASN A 447 0.06 -7.78 14.08
C ASN A 447 0.32 -7.28 12.65
N ASP A 448 1.48 -6.64 12.44
CA ASP A 448 1.87 -5.96 11.19
C ASP A 448 2.98 -6.71 10.40
N LEU A 449 3.29 -7.97 10.76
CA LEU A 449 4.38 -8.77 10.19
C LEU A 449 3.87 -9.91 9.29
N GLU A 450 4.57 -10.15 8.17
CA GLU A 450 4.27 -11.26 7.26
C GLU A 450 4.69 -12.63 7.85
N VAL A 451 3.98 -13.69 7.47
CA VAL A 451 4.15 -15.04 8.02
C VAL A 451 4.67 -16.00 6.95
N TYR A 452 5.88 -16.53 7.13
CA TYR A 452 6.51 -17.36 6.10
C TYR A 452 6.13 -18.84 6.18
N HIS A 453 5.58 -19.34 5.09
CA HIS A 453 5.23 -20.75 4.88
C HIS A 453 6.08 -21.43 3.79
N SER A 454 6.83 -20.66 3.01
CA SER A 454 7.71 -21.12 1.94
C SER A 454 8.88 -20.15 1.76
N TRP A 455 9.97 -20.61 1.15
CA TRP A 455 11.07 -19.72 0.74
C TRP A 455 10.62 -18.67 -0.28
N THR A 456 9.63 -18.96 -1.13
CA THR A 456 9.04 -17.98 -2.05
C THR A 456 8.51 -16.77 -1.29
N HIS A 457 7.68 -16.97 -0.25
CA HIS A 457 7.19 -15.86 0.58
C HIS A 457 8.33 -15.05 1.22
N VAL A 458 9.40 -15.71 1.68
CA VAL A 458 10.59 -15.02 2.24
C VAL A 458 11.21 -14.11 1.17
N ILE A 459 11.36 -14.59 -0.06
CA ILE A 459 11.93 -13.82 -1.16
C ILE A 459 11.02 -12.67 -1.58
N ASP A 460 9.70 -12.89 -1.70
CA ASP A 460 8.75 -11.85 -2.10
C ASP A 460 8.74 -10.69 -1.08
N THR A 461 8.69 -11.01 0.22
CA THR A 461 8.78 -10.01 1.29
C THR A 461 10.15 -9.34 1.31
N THR A 462 11.25 -10.10 1.26
CA THR A 462 12.60 -9.52 1.30
C THR A 462 12.89 -8.64 0.08
N ALA A 463 12.44 -9.03 -1.10
CA ALA A 463 12.59 -8.24 -2.33
C ALA A 463 11.85 -6.90 -2.23
N PHE A 464 10.61 -6.90 -1.72
CA PHE A 464 9.85 -5.68 -1.48
C PHE A 464 10.56 -4.74 -0.50
N GLU A 465 11.08 -5.25 0.61
CA GLU A 465 11.82 -4.44 1.58
C GLU A 465 13.14 -3.89 1.01
N LEU A 466 13.83 -4.67 0.16
CA LEU A 466 15.01 -4.21 -0.57
C LEU A 466 14.69 -3.12 -1.60
N GLU A 467 13.51 -3.16 -2.25
CA GLU A 467 13.04 -2.08 -3.12
C GLU A 467 12.78 -0.79 -2.34
N LEU A 468 12.29 -0.86 -1.10
CA LEU A 468 12.22 0.30 -0.20
C LEU A 468 13.61 0.78 0.22
N ALA A 469 14.59 -0.11 0.35
CA ALA A 469 16.01 0.24 0.57
C ALA A 469 16.70 0.81 -0.68
N GLY A 470 15.98 0.98 -1.79
CA GLY A 470 16.46 1.62 -3.02
C GLY A 470 17.10 0.68 -4.04
N VAL A 471 16.99 -0.64 -3.84
CA VAL A 471 17.36 -1.65 -4.84
C VAL A 471 16.36 -1.62 -5.98
N SER A 472 16.85 -1.68 -7.22
CA SER A 472 16.03 -1.75 -8.42
C SER A 472 15.20 -3.04 -8.41
N GLY A 473 13.89 -2.94 -8.70
CA GLY A 473 12.99 -4.09 -8.78
C GLY A 473 13.37 -5.15 -9.83
N LYS A 474 14.32 -4.83 -10.73
CA LYS A 474 14.94 -5.81 -11.64
C LYS A 474 15.83 -6.83 -10.90
N TYR A 475 16.45 -6.43 -9.79
CA TYR A 475 17.46 -7.22 -9.06
C TYR A 475 17.08 -7.50 -7.59
N SER A 476 15.92 -7.01 -7.13
CA SER A 476 15.46 -7.15 -5.74
C SER A 476 15.32 -8.62 -5.33
N SER A 477 14.64 -9.45 -6.13
CA SER A 477 14.49 -10.89 -5.88
C SER A 477 15.82 -11.66 -6.00
N GLY A 478 16.69 -11.27 -6.93
CA GLY A 478 18.04 -11.82 -7.06
C GLY A 478 18.86 -11.58 -5.79
N LEU A 479 18.97 -10.33 -5.35
CA LEU A 479 19.66 -9.96 -4.11
C LEU A 479 19.03 -10.60 -2.87
N ALA A 480 17.69 -10.61 -2.76
CA ALA A 480 16.97 -11.28 -1.68
C ALA A 480 17.36 -12.77 -1.58
N SER A 481 17.36 -13.49 -2.70
CA SER A 481 17.72 -14.91 -2.74
C SER A 481 19.18 -15.16 -2.40
N PHE A 482 20.09 -14.27 -2.80
CA PHE A 482 21.51 -14.34 -2.42
C PHE A 482 21.73 -14.09 -0.93
N LEU A 483 21.10 -13.05 -0.36
CA LEU A 483 21.21 -12.74 1.07
C LEU A 483 20.60 -13.86 1.94
N CYS A 484 19.45 -14.42 1.52
CA CYS A 484 18.84 -15.58 2.15
C CYS A 484 19.74 -16.83 2.09
N ALA A 485 20.37 -17.10 0.95
CA ALA A 485 21.36 -18.16 0.80
C ALA A 485 22.56 -17.96 1.74
N ALA A 486 23.09 -16.73 1.82
CA ALA A 486 24.21 -16.40 2.69
C ALA A 486 23.86 -16.55 4.18
N TYR A 487 22.66 -16.11 4.59
CA TYR A 487 22.13 -16.27 5.94
C TYR A 487 21.88 -17.73 6.32
N SER A 488 21.25 -18.55 5.45
CA SER A 488 21.07 -19.98 5.69
C SER A 488 22.41 -20.73 5.82
N LYS A 489 23.46 -20.26 5.13
CA LYS A 489 24.81 -20.86 5.18
C LYS A 489 25.71 -20.26 6.24
N LYS A 490 25.28 -19.20 6.94
CA LYS A 490 26.11 -18.36 7.83
C LYS A 490 27.45 -17.94 7.19
N GLN A 491 27.42 -17.68 5.87
CA GLN A 491 28.60 -17.28 5.09
C GLN A 491 28.75 -15.75 5.14
N PRO A 492 29.79 -15.19 5.80
CA PRO A 492 29.92 -13.75 5.93
C PRO A 492 29.96 -13.03 4.59
N ILE A 493 29.29 -11.86 4.54
CA ILE A 493 29.21 -11.00 3.35
C ILE A 493 29.67 -9.58 3.66
N LEU A 494 30.30 -8.95 2.66
CA LEU A 494 30.76 -7.57 2.67
C LEU A 494 29.95 -6.79 1.64
N LEU A 495 28.95 -6.02 2.11
CA LEU A 495 28.13 -5.17 1.26
C LEU A 495 28.85 -3.82 1.03
N VAL A 496 29.02 -3.45 -0.23
CA VAL A 496 29.83 -2.27 -0.60
C VAL A 496 29.10 -1.37 -1.58
N GLY A 497 29.07 -0.07 -1.27
CA GLY A 497 28.48 0.98 -2.14
C GLY A 497 27.33 1.75 -1.47
N PRO A 498 26.40 2.32 -2.26
CA PRO A 498 25.25 3.06 -1.75
C PRO A 498 24.25 2.19 -0.98
N ASN A 499 23.48 2.81 -0.09
CA ASN A 499 22.36 2.24 0.68
C ASN A 499 22.67 0.93 1.45
N THR A 500 23.94 0.62 1.75
CA THR A 500 24.33 -0.65 2.39
C THR A 500 23.67 -0.87 3.75
N ASN A 501 23.68 0.12 4.64
CA ASN A 501 22.97 0.05 5.92
C ASN A 501 21.48 -0.21 5.72
N ASP A 502 20.81 0.52 4.84
CA ASP A 502 19.38 0.37 4.55
C ASP A 502 19.03 -1.02 4.00
N ILE A 503 19.85 -1.56 3.10
CA ILE A 503 19.75 -2.94 2.59
C ILE A 503 19.90 -3.95 3.73
N ILE A 504 20.80 -3.70 4.68
CA ILE A 504 20.97 -4.54 5.87
C ILE A 504 19.74 -4.47 6.79
N GLN A 505 19.21 -3.27 7.06
CA GLN A 505 18.01 -3.12 7.90
C GLN A 505 16.78 -3.79 7.26
N ALA A 506 16.60 -3.63 5.95
CA ALA A 506 15.54 -4.28 5.18
C ALA A 506 15.66 -5.81 5.20
N PHE A 507 16.87 -6.34 5.00
CA PHE A 507 17.14 -7.77 5.08
C PHE A 507 16.90 -8.32 6.49
N CYS A 508 17.45 -7.69 7.53
CA CYS A 508 17.26 -8.09 8.93
C CYS A 508 15.78 -8.13 9.31
N ALA A 509 15.02 -7.08 8.98
CA ALA A 509 13.56 -7.04 9.19
C ALA A 509 12.83 -8.21 8.50
N SER A 510 13.37 -8.70 7.39
CA SER A 510 12.77 -9.77 6.60
C SER A 510 13.15 -11.18 7.02
N VAL A 511 14.19 -11.40 7.85
CA VAL A 511 14.62 -12.78 8.22
C VAL A 511 14.66 -13.10 9.71
N THR A 512 14.63 -12.11 10.60
CA THR A 512 14.73 -12.37 12.04
C THR A 512 13.39 -12.78 12.67
N HIS A 513 13.43 -13.68 13.65
CA HIS A 513 12.23 -14.09 14.40
C HIS A 513 11.68 -12.96 15.32
N LEU A 514 10.43 -13.13 15.77
CA LEU A 514 9.64 -12.16 16.55
C LEU A 514 10.34 -11.54 17.78
N ASP A 515 11.23 -12.29 18.45
CA ASP A 515 11.94 -11.87 19.66
C ASP A 515 13.42 -11.47 19.39
N HIS A 516 13.85 -11.36 18.12
CA HIS A 516 15.27 -11.33 17.80
C HIS A 516 15.96 -9.97 17.86
N ILE A 517 17.22 -10.06 18.25
CA ILE A 517 18.12 -8.99 18.56
C ILE A 517 19.24 -9.05 17.53
N HIS A 518 19.58 -7.94 16.88
CA HIS A 518 20.77 -7.86 16.03
C HIS A 518 21.95 -7.33 16.86
N GLY A 519 23.12 -7.95 16.71
CA GLY A 519 24.36 -7.39 17.25
C GLY A 519 24.92 -6.32 16.34
N ILE A 520 25.44 -5.23 16.91
CA ILE A 520 26.18 -4.19 16.18
C ILE A 520 27.57 -4.06 16.78
N LEU A 521 28.59 -4.34 15.96
CA LEU A 521 30.01 -4.22 16.29
C LEU A 521 30.60 -3.00 15.59
N HIS A 522 31.08 -2.02 16.37
CA HIS A 522 31.86 -0.90 15.87
C HIS A 522 33.36 -1.20 16.03
N CYS A 523 34.06 -1.41 14.93
CA CYS A 523 35.52 -1.64 14.94
C CYS A 523 36.31 -0.34 15.12
N GLU A 524 36.14 0.32 16.27
CA GLU A 524 36.85 1.55 16.62
C GLU A 524 37.92 1.31 17.70
N GLY A 525 38.99 2.11 17.68
CA GLY A 525 40.08 2.03 18.66
C GLY A 525 40.89 0.72 18.58
N GLU A 526 41.42 0.29 19.73
CA GLU A 526 42.22 -0.93 19.85
C GLU A 526 41.34 -2.19 19.94
N PHE A 527 41.83 -3.30 19.39
CA PHE A 527 41.10 -4.57 19.34
C PHE A 527 40.82 -5.11 20.75
N ASN A 528 39.56 -5.48 21.03
CA ASN A 528 39.13 -5.92 22.35
C ASN A 528 38.50 -7.32 22.35
N HIS A 529 39.25 -8.31 22.82
CA HIS A 529 38.80 -9.71 22.97
C HIS A 529 37.55 -9.87 23.85
N GLN A 530 37.30 -8.98 24.82
CA GLN A 530 36.11 -9.07 25.68
C GLN A 530 34.83 -8.78 24.88
N VAL A 531 34.90 -7.78 24.00
CA VAL A 531 33.80 -7.40 23.09
C VAL A 531 33.47 -8.55 22.12
N ILE A 532 34.47 -9.27 21.63
CA ILE A 532 34.25 -10.45 20.78
C ILE A 532 33.64 -11.63 21.56
N ALA A 533 33.89 -11.73 22.87
CA ALA A 533 33.27 -12.76 23.72
C ALA A 533 31.76 -12.51 23.97
N GLU A 534 31.30 -11.26 23.89
CA GLU A 534 29.88 -10.85 24.00
C GLU A 534 29.05 -11.20 22.74
N ILE A 535 29.70 -11.45 21.61
CA ILE A 535 29.02 -11.84 20.36
C ILE A 535 28.37 -13.22 20.52
N GLY A 536 27.05 -13.26 20.38
CA GLY A 536 26.22 -14.47 20.51
C GLY A 536 25.76 -14.77 21.93
N THR A 537 25.91 -13.84 22.89
CA THR A 537 25.46 -14.05 24.29
C THR A 537 24.05 -13.54 24.57
N HIS A 538 23.41 -12.87 23.60
CA HIS A 538 22.12 -12.20 23.71
C HIS A 538 21.03 -12.86 22.83
N ASN A 539 21.30 -14.06 22.32
CA ASN A 539 20.43 -14.79 21.38
C ASN A 539 20.25 -14.07 20.02
N GLU A 540 21.30 -13.36 19.60
CA GLU A 540 21.47 -12.77 18.28
C GLU A 540 21.99 -13.79 17.26
N ASP A 541 21.40 -13.79 16.06
CA ASP A 541 21.75 -14.67 14.95
C ASP A 541 22.36 -13.92 13.74
N ILE A 542 22.31 -12.58 13.78
CA ILE A 542 22.94 -11.65 12.83
C ILE A 542 23.77 -10.62 13.58
N VAL A 543 24.99 -10.36 13.09
CA VAL A 543 25.88 -9.29 13.57
C VAL A 543 26.30 -8.39 12.41
N ILE A 544 26.02 -7.09 12.56
CA ILE A 544 26.42 -6.02 11.65
C ILE A 544 27.76 -5.47 12.14
N ILE A 545 28.73 -5.33 11.23
CA ILE A 545 30.09 -4.84 11.54
C ILE A 545 30.35 -3.54 10.78
N HIS A 546 30.56 -2.46 11.53
CA HIS A 546 30.93 -1.15 10.99
C HIS A 546 32.45 -0.92 11.07
N ASN A 547 33.02 -0.28 10.06
CA ASN A 547 34.42 0.20 10.03
C ASN A 547 35.50 -0.91 10.18
N LEU A 548 35.24 -2.11 9.64
CA LEU A 548 36.21 -3.20 9.70
C LEU A 548 37.52 -2.87 8.95
N LEU A 549 37.42 -2.33 7.73
CA LEU A 549 38.57 -2.12 6.84
C LEU A 549 39.42 -0.92 7.27
N GLY A 550 38.80 0.15 7.76
CA GLY A 550 39.49 1.37 8.24
C GLY A 550 40.20 1.21 9.59
N SER A 551 40.22 0.01 10.19
CA SER A 551 40.66 -0.19 11.58
C SER A 551 41.68 -1.34 11.76
N ARG A 552 42.33 -1.36 12.93
CA ARG A 552 43.27 -2.44 13.30
C ARG A 552 42.59 -3.79 13.52
N TRP A 553 41.26 -3.81 13.62
CA TRP A 553 40.45 -5.00 13.95
C TRP A 553 40.45 -6.06 12.84
N MET A 554 40.75 -5.67 11.60
CA MET A 554 40.88 -6.59 10.46
C MET A 554 41.82 -7.78 10.73
N ASN A 555 42.91 -7.58 11.50
CA ASN A 555 43.82 -8.66 11.89
C ASN A 555 43.18 -9.70 12.83
N GLY A 556 42.13 -9.31 13.56
CA GLY A 556 41.35 -10.17 14.45
C GLY A 556 40.13 -10.82 13.76
N LEU A 557 39.92 -10.61 12.45
CA LEU A 557 38.75 -11.12 11.73
C LEU A 557 38.47 -12.63 11.93
N PRO A 558 39.46 -13.54 11.98
CA PRO A 558 39.20 -14.96 12.27
C PRO A 558 38.64 -15.23 13.67
N GLU A 559 38.89 -14.33 14.63
CA GLU A 559 38.33 -14.39 15.99
C GLU A 559 36.92 -13.78 16.04
N ILE A 560 36.69 -12.66 15.34
CA ILE A 560 35.37 -12.04 15.18
C ILE A 560 34.38 -13.05 14.60
N LEU A 561 34.76 -13.75 13.54
CA LEU A 561 33.95 -14.74 12.81
C LEU A 561 33.97 -16.15 13.43
N SER A 562 34.38 -16.30 14.69
CA SER A 562 34.56 -17.61 15.33
C SER A 562 33.24 -18.33 15.68
N LYS A 563 32.13 -17.60 15.81
CA LYS A 563 30.79 -18.16 16.12
C LYS A 563 30.12 -18.59 14.80
N LYS A 564 30.08 -19.90 14.54
CA LYS A 564 29.59 -20.44 13.25
C LYS A 564 28.09 -20.32 13.02
N ASP A 565 27.32 -20.12 14.08
CA ASP A 565 25.85 -20.04 14.02
C ASP A 565 25.35 -18.60 13.75
N ILE A 566 26.26 -17.62 13.73
CA ILE A 566 25.98 -16.20 13.49
C ILE A 566 26.27 -15.84 12.03
N PHE A 567 25.34 -15.10 11.43
CA PHE A 567 25.54 -14.49 10.13
C PHE A 567 26.16 -13.10 10.29
N TYR A 568 27.33 -12.89 9.68
CA TYR A 568 28.06 -11.63 9.78
C TYR A 568 27.93 -10.82 8.50
N ILE A 569 27.52 -9.56 8.64
CA ILE A 569 27.44 -8.61 7.54
C ILE A 569 28.37 -7.44 7.85
N VAL A 570 29.36 -7.21 6.99
CA VAL A 570 30.20 -6.01 7.03
C VAL A 570 29.67 -5.03 6.00
N GLU A 571 29.56 -3.75 6.36
CA GLU A 571 29.30 -2.68 5.40
C GLU A 571 30.55 -1.84 5.12
N HIS A 572 30.67 -1.33 3.89
CA HIS A 572 31.70 -0.37 3.50
C HIS A 572 31.18 0.57 2.38
N PRO A 573 31.49 1.88 2.37
CA PRO A 573 30.90 2.80 1.39
C PRO A 573 31.53 2.78 -0.01
N TYR A 574 32.81 2.41 -0.18
CA TYR A 574 33.55 2.62 -1.44
C TYR A 574 34.11 1.33 -2.04
N ALA A 575 33.82 1.06 -3.32
CA ALA A 575 34.25 -0.16 -3.99
C ALA A 575 35.76 -0.20 -4.26
N GLU A 576 36.39 0.97 -4.44
CA GLU A 576 37.81 1.12 -4.75
C GLU A 576 38.73 0.64 -3.61
N ASP A 577 38.33 0.91 -2.36
CA ASP A 577 39.07 0.46 -1.17
C ASP A 577 39.20 -1.07 -1.14
N ILE A 578 38.19 -1.79 -1.64
CA ILE A 578 38.15 -3.26 -1.69
C ILE A 578 39.26 -3.83 -2.58
N GLN A 579 39.77 -3.07 -3.56
CA GLN A 579 40.86 -3.52 -4.41
C GLN A 579 42.24 -3.43 -3.74
N ILE A 580 42.44 -2.53 -2.77
CA ILE A 580 43.71 -2.39 -2.05
C ILE A 580 43.85 -3.38 -0.88
N GLU A 581 42.73 -4.01 -0.48
CA GLU A 581 42.70 -5.00 0.60
C GLU A 581 43.43 -6.32 0.26
N PRO A 582 43.97 -7.04 1.26
CA PRO A 582 44.70 -8.27 1.03
C PRO A 582 43.73 -9.36 0.56
N ARG A 583 43.95 -9.90 -0.65
CA ARG A 583 43.12 -10.96 -1.28
C ARG A 583 42.80 -12.17 -0.38
N SER A 584 43.55 -12.41 0.69
CA SER A 584 43.26 -13.42 1.71
C SER A 584 42.00 -13.14 2.54
N LEU A 585 41.54 -11.89 2.61
CA LEU A 585 40.27 -11.45 3.19
C LEU A 585 39.10 -12.27 2.65
N TYR A 586 39.09 -12.51 1.33
CA TYR A 586 37.99 -13.19 0.63
C TYR A 586 37.89 -14.69 0.88
N ASN A 587 38.79 -15.27 1.68
CA ASN A 587 38.60 -16.62 2.24
C ASN A 587 37.58 -16.64 3.41
N PHE A 588 37.34 -15.49 4.03
CA PHE A 588 36.48 -15.33 5.20
C PHE A 588 35.14 -14.69 4.84
N ILE A 589 35.17 -13.67 3.99
CA ILE A 589 34.03 -12.81 3.68
C ILE A 589 33.91 -12.56 2.17
N LEU A 590 32.70 -12.69 1.61
CA LEU A 590 32.48 -12.50 0.17
C LEU A 590 31.93 -11.10 -0.14
N PRO A 591 32.50 -10.37 -1.10
CA PRO A 591 32.03 -9.04 -1.46
C PRO A 591 30.75 -9.10 -2.30
N VAL A 592 29.86 -8.13 -2.11
CA VAL A 592 28.67 -7.87 -2.94
C VAL A 592 28.55 -6.36 -3.12
N PHE A 593 28.42 -5.89 -4.37
CA PHE A 593 28.42 -4.46 -4.68
C PHE A 593 27.00 -3.97 -4.96
N THR A 594 26.56 -2.96 -4.20
CA THR A 594 25.21 -2.40 -4.29
C THR A 594 25.07 -1.34 -5.38
N GLU A 595 26.18 -0.77 -5.86
CA GLU A 595 26.23 0.31 -6.88
C GLU A 595 25.53 -0.06 -8.20
N PHE A 596 25.56 -1.34 -8.60
CA PHE A 596 24.88 -1.81 -9.81
C PHE A 596 23.42 -2.21 -9.57
N LEU A 597 23.04 -2.37 -8.30
CA LEU A 597 21.73 -2.85 -7.85
C LEU A 597 20.80 -1.71 -7.43
N VAL A 598 21.36 -0.62 -6.90
CA VAL A 598 20.63 0.55 -6.38
C VAL A 598 20.36 1.57 -7.49
N ASP A 599 19.13 2.02 -7.64
CA ASP A 599 18.73 3.06 -8.60
C ASP A 599 18.02 4.28 -7.98
N LYS A 600 17.68 4.22 -6.68
CA LYS A 600 17.07 5.33 -5.92
C LYS A 600 17.59 5.40 -4.48
N LYS A 601 17.26 6.51 -3.80
CA LYS A 601 17.52 6.65 -2.35
C LYS A 601 16.59 5.74 -1.55
N ALA A 602 17.06 5.25 -0.41
CA ALA A 602 16.27 4.47 0.51
C ALA A 602 15.10 5.29 1.10
N GLU A 603 13.93 4.66 1.22
CA GLU A 603 12.69 5.23 1.75
C GLU A 603 12.52 4.96 3.26
N GLY A 604 13.17 3.91 3.77
CA GLY A 604 13.10 3.51 5.18
C GLY A 604 11.83 2.76 5.57
N GLY A 605 11.66 2.51 6.87
CA GLY A 605 10.42 1.98 7.43
C GLY A 605 10.21 0.46 7.32
N TYR A 606 11.24 -0.29 6.93
CA TYR A 606 11.16 -1.71 6.52
C TYR A 606 10.40 -2.59 7.51
N ARG A 607 9.41 -3.40 7.12
CA ARG A 607 8.56 -4.16 8.05
C ARG A 607 8.91 -5.64 8.12
N GLY A 608 9.01 -6.30 6.97
CA GLY A 608 9.38 -7.71 6.86
C GLY A 608 8.39 -8.69 7.50
N GLY A 609 8.92 -9.78 8.05
CA GLY A 609 8.14 -10.93 8.47
C GLY A 609 8.98 -11.99 9.19
N TYR A 610 8.36 -13.11 9.58
CA TYR A 610 9.01 -14.13 10.40
C TYR A 610 8.78 -15.57 9.93
N PHE A 611 9.79 -16.41 10.18
CA PHE A 611 9.74 -17.86 9.93
C PHE A 611 8.81 -18.58 10.90
N THR A 612 7.95 -19.45 10.37
CA THR A 612 7.15 -20.41 11.17
C THR A 612 7.97 -21.65 11.54
N GLU A 613 7.55 -22.41 12.55
CA GLU A 613 8.21 -23.67 12.97
C GLU A 613 8.34 -24.72 11.85
N VAL A 614 7.60 -24.56 10.74
CA VAL A 614 7.59 -25.46 9.58
C VAL A 614 8.74 -25.16 8.61
N LEU A 615 9.26 -23.92 8.58
CA LEU A 615 10.28 -23.46 7.65
C LEU A 615 11.57 -23.14 8.40
N ASP A 616 12.56 -24.04 8.35
CA ASP A 616 13.85 -23.84 9.00
C ASP A 616 14.75 -22.90 8.18
N PRO A 617 15.07 -21.68 8.67
CA PRO A 617 15.90 -20.72 7.94
C PRO A 617 17.32 -21.20 7.66
N ASN A 618 17.81 -22.20 8.40
CA ASN A 618 19.16 -22.76 8.22
C ASN A 618 19.21 -23.93 7.22
N LYS A 619 18.05 -24.34 6.67
CA LYS A 619 17.93 -25.41 5.68
C LYS A 619 17.33 -24.92 4.37
N ALA A 620 17.97 -23.93 3.76
CA ALA A 620 17.67 -23.55 2.38
C ALA A 620 17.80 -24.75 1.41
N PRO A 621 16.88 -24.89 0.43
CA PRO A 621 17.04 -25.82 -0.68
C PRO A 621 18.26 -25.47 -1.56
N GLU A 622 18.79 -26.46 -2.28
CA GLU A 622 19.95 -26.32 -3.17
C GLU A 622 19.68 -26.94 -4.55
N ASP A 623 19.92 -26.20 -5.62
CA ASP A 623 20.09 -26.78 -6.95
C ASP A 623 21.57 -27.14 -7.21
N ASN A 624 21.86 -28.44 -7.10
CA ASN A 624 23.17 -29.02 -7.34
C ASN A 624 23.55 -29.10 -8.84
N HIS A 625 22.68 -28.66 -9.76
CA HIS A 625 22.95 -28.57 -11.19
C HIS A 625 23.58 -27.23 -11.62
N VAL A 626 23.51 -26.20 -10.78
CA VAL A 626 24.11 -24.87 -11.03
C VAL A 626 25.63 -24.97 -11.22
N ARG A 627 26.14 -24.34 -12.28
CA ARG A 627 27.57 -24.33 -12.62
C ARG A 627 28.02 -23.00 -13.20
N LEU A 628 28.63 -22.17 -12.36
CA LEU A 628 29.33 -20.95 -12.76
C LEU A 628 30.60 -21.29 -13.58
N LYS A 629 30.45 -21.48 -14.90
CA LYS A 629 31.52 -21.95 -15.81
C LYS A 629 32.78 -21.07 -15.82
N SER A 630 32.61 -19.77 -15.58
CA SER A 630 33.68 -18.77 -15.53
C SER A 630 34.44 -18.76 -14.21
N LEU A 631 33.84 -19.18 -13.09
CA LEU A 631 34.44 -19.11 -11.75
C LEU A 631 35.81 -19.81 -11.64
N PRO A 632 36.07 -20.98 -12.27
CA PRO A 632 37.42 -21.57 -12.31
C PRO A 632 38.47 -20.72 -13.03
N LYS A 633 38.09 -19.92 -14.03
CA LYS A 633 39.00 -19.09 -14.85
C LYS A 633 39.59 -17.90 -14.07
N LEU A 634 38.87 -17.40 -13.07
CA LEU A 634 39.32 -16.28 -12.22
C LEU A 634 40.58 -16.62 -11.39
N GLY A 635 40.96 -17.90 -11.28
CA GLY A 635 42.18 -18.33 -10.57
C GLY A 635 42.08 -18.25 -9.05
N LEU A 636 40.85 -18.19 -8.51
CA LEU A 636 40.57 -18.07 -7.08
C LEU A 636 40.98 -19.33 -6.29
N PRO A 637 41.27 -19.20 -4.97
CA PRO A 637 41.51 -20.34 -4.07
C PRO A 637 40.34 -21.32 -4.06
N ALA A 638 40.63 -22.60 -3.76
CA ALA A 638 39.60 -23.65 -3.74
C ALA A 638 38.47 -23.38 -2.74
N LEU A 639 38.79 -22.81 -1.57
CA LEU A 639 37.82 -22.45 -0.54
C LEU A 639 36.80 -21.42 -1.06
N VAL A 640 37.29 -20.29 -1.60
CA VAL A 640 36.47 -19.21 -2.17
C VAL A 640 35.56 -19.72 -3.28
N LYS A 641 36.08 -20.56 -4.19
CA LYS A 641 35.26 -21.15 -5.26
C LYS A 641 34.15 -22.06 -4.72
N ASN A 642 34.44 -22.84 -3.68
CA ASN A 642 33.45 -23.71 -3.06
C ASN A 642 32.38 -22.90 -2.31
N GLN A 643 32.75 -21.82 -1.61
CA GLN A 643 31.82 -20.90 -0.96
C GLN A 643 30.87 -20.28 -1.99
N ILE A 644 31.40 -19.68 -3.06
CA ILE A 644 30.60 -19.07 -4.12
C ILE A 644 29.70 -20.09 -4.84
N THR A 645 30.22 -21.29 -5.14
CA THR A 645 29.41 -22.36 -5.77
C THR A 645 28.28 -22.83 -4.85
N SER A 646 28.54 -22.95 -3.55
CA SER A 646 27.52 -23.36 -2.57
C SER A 646 26.46 -22.28 -2.36
N LEU A 647 26.82 -20.99 -2.39
CA LEU A 647 25.87 -19.89 -2.38
C LEU A 647 25.01 -19.90 -3.64
N ALA A 648 25.60 -20.00 -4.83
CA ALA A 648 24.84 -20.03 -6.08
C ALA A 648 23.86 -21.23 -6.13
N ALA A 649 24.30 -22.44 -5.74
CA ALA A 649 23.42 -23.60 -5.63
C ALA A 649 22.24 -23.34 -4.67
N SER A 650 22.47 -22.69 -3.53
CA SER A 650 21.41 -22.35 -2.57
C SER A 650 20.50 -21.25 -3.10
N MET A 651 21.05 -20.23 -3.76
CA MET A 651 20.34 -19.09 -4.35
C MET A 651 19.31 -19.56 -5.39
N HIS A 652 19.73 -20.36 -6.37
CA HIS A 652 18.83 -20.98 -7.38
C HIS A 652 17.88 -22.02 -6.77
N GLY A 653 18.29 -22.69 -5.68
CA GLY A 653 17.42 -23.62 -4.95
C GLY A 653 16.27 -22.91 -4.23
N ILE A 654 16.55 -21.75 -3.63
CA ILE A 654 15.59 -20.86 -2.97
C ILE A 654 14.67 -20.19 -3.99
N TYR A 655 15.24 -19.66 -5.08
CA TYR A 655 14.52 -18.94 -6.13
C TYR A 655 14.94 -19.46 -7.51
N PRO A 656 14.18 -20.38 -8.14
CA PRO A 656 14.54 -20.98 -9.43
C PRO A 656 14.50 -20.04 -10.64
N GLU A 657 14.05 -18.80 -10.47
CA GLU A 657 13.94 -17.78 -11.52
C GLU A 657 15.17 -16.85 -11.59
N VAL A 658 16.17 -17.07 -10.73
CA VAL A 658 17.47 -16.37 -10.73
C VAL A 658 18.10 -16.40 -12.13
N SER A 659 18.49 -15.23 -12.61
CA SER A 659 19.01 -15.06 -13.97
C SER A 659 20.54 -15.15 -14.03
N GLY A 660 21.06 -15.27 -15.26
CA GLY A 660 22.50 -15.15 -15.50
C GLY A 660 23.07 -13.74 -15.21
N ASP A 661 22.21 -12.72 -15.17
CA ASP A 661 22.59 -11.36 -14.74
C ASP A 661 22.83 -11.33 -13.22
N ASP A 662 22.01 -12.04 -12.43
CA ASP A 662 22.15 -12.14 -10.96
C ASP A 662 23.39 -12.94 -10.56
N ASP A 663 23.60 -14.11 -11.18
CA ASP A 663 24.84 -14.89 -11.03
C ASP A 663 26.09 -14.04 -11.32
N PHE A 664 26.00 -13.14 -12.30
CA PHE A 664 27.08 -12.24 -12.65
C PHE A 664 27.27 -11.14 -11.60
N LEU A 665 26.22 -10.38 -11.28
CA LEU A 665 26.28 -9.21 -10.41
C LEU A 665 26.57 -9.57 -8.94
N LEU A 666 26.05 -10.70 -8.45
CA LEU A 666 26.11 -11.08 -7.04
C LEU A 666 27.28 -12.02 -6.72
N ALA A 667 27.71 -12.86 -7.67
CA ALA A 667 28.72 -13.89 -7.41
C ALA A 667 30.03 -13.77 -8.22
N LEU A 668 30.01 -13.22 -9.44
CA LEU A 668 31.20 -13.19 -10.32
C LEU A 668 31.89 -11.83 -10.37
N LEU A 669 31.13 -10.76 -10.62
CA LEU A 669 31.64 -9.39 -10.75
C LEU A 669 32.31 -8.89 -9.46
N PRO A 670 31.70 -9.01 -8.26
CA PRO A 670 32.29 -8.45 -7.04
C PRO A 670 33.63 -9.11 -6.69
N ILE A 671 33.70 -10.45 -6.76
CA ILE A 671 34.94 -11.18 -6.46
C ILE A 671 36.02 -10.96 -7.53
N ALA A 672 35.64 -10.82 -8.80
CA ALA A 672 36.60 -10.50 -9.87
C ALA A 672 37.19 -9.09 -9.69
N TYR A 673 36.36 -8.10 -9.37
CA TYR A 673 36.81 -6.74 -9.11
C TYR A 673 37.70 -6.68 -7.86
N ALA A 674 37.22 -7.20 -6.73
CA ALA A 674 37.92 -7.26 -5.45
C ALA A 674 39.27 -8.00 -5.50
N THR A 675 39.45 -8.94 -6.43
CA THR A 675 40.72 -9.66 -6.61
C THR A 675 41.60 -9.15 -7.76
N MET A 676 41.19 -8.09 -8.47
CA MET A 676 41.80 -7.58 -9.70
C MET A 676 41.93 -8.67 -10.78
N LYS A 677 40.78 -9.27 -11.15
CA LYS A 677 40.60 -10.35 -12.14
C LYS A 677 39.59 -10.00 -13.23
N MET A 678 39.38 -8.71 -13.45
CA MET A 678 38.49 -8.18 -14.49
C MET A 678 38.89 -8.63 -15.89
N ASP A 679 40.19 -8.76 -16.17
CA ASP A 679 40.73 -9.35 -17.41
C ASP A 679 40.16 -10.76 -17.68
N LYS A 680 40.08 -11.60 -16.64
CA LYS A 680 39.55 -12.97 -16.73
C LYS A 680 38.03 -13.03 -16.77
N LEU A 681 37.37 -11.99 -16.27
CA LEU A 681 35.92 -11.84 -16.41
C LEU A 681 35.56 -11.44 -17.85
N THR A 682 36.24 -10.45 -18.44
CA THR A 682 36.04 -10.04 -19.84
C THR A 682 36.36 -11.19 -20.82
N GLU A 683 37.49 -11.89 -20.65
CA GLU A 683 37.78 -13.12 -21.43
C GLU A 683 36.66 -14.18 -21.35
N SER A 684 35.89 -14.21 -20.25
CA SER A 684 34.77 -15.13 -20.06
C SER A 684 33.45 -14.66 -20.68
N LEU A 685 33.29 -13.35 -20.89
CA LEU A 685 32.17 -12.74 -21.58
C LEU A 685 32.32 -12.91 -23.10
N ASP A 686 33.49 -12.59 -23.65
CA ASP A 686 33.81 -12.75 -25.07
C ASP A 686 33.69 -14.22 -25.53
N SER A 687 34.06 -15.16 -24.66
CA SER A 687 33.95 -16.60 -24.93
C SER A 687 32.52 -17.17 -24.77
N SER A 688 31.52 -16.32 -24.47
CA SER A 688 30.11 -16.71 -24.26
C SER A 688 29.90 -17.76 -23.16
N ASP A 689 30.83 -17.87 -22.20
CA ASP A 689 30.68 -18.72 -21.01
C ASP A 689 29.77 -18.10 -19.94
N ILE A 690 29.51 -16.79 -20.07
CA ILE A 690 28.55 -16.01 -19.28
C ILE A 690 27.53 -15.40 -20.25
N ALA A 691 26.23 -15.67 -20.05
CA ALA A 691 25.15 -15.17 -20.88
C ALA A 691 24.43 -14.00 -20.19
N LEU A 692 24.91 -12.78 -20.42
CA LEU A 692 24.29 -11.55 -19.91
C LEU A 692 23.20 -11.02 -20.84
N SER A 693 22.19 -10.37 -20.26
CA SER A 693 21.18 -9.59 -20.99
C SER A 693 21.81 -8.41 -21.74
N LYS A 694 21.16 -7.96 -22.82
CA LYS A 694 21.61 -6.79 -23.61
C LYS A 694 21.69 -5.51 -22.78
N ASP A 695 20.73 -5.34 -21.87
CA ASP A 695 20.65 -4.21 -20.95
C ASP A 695 21.84 -4.17 -19.99
N LEU A 696 22.13 -5.29 -19.32
CA LEU A 696 23.27 -5.36 -18.41
C LEU A 696 24.60 -5.23 -19.17
N LYS A 697 24.74 -5.82 -20.36
CA LYS A 697 25.95 -5.61 -21.20
C LYS A 697 26.22 -4.13 -21.45
N SER A 698 25.22 -3.37 -21.91
CA SER A 698 25.39 -1.94 -22.19
C SER A 698 25.71 -1.13 -20.93
N ARG A 699 25.09 -1.43 -19.79
CA ARG A 699 25.45 -0.81 -18.50
C ARG A 699 26.89 -1.14 -18.05
N MET A 700 27.40 -2.31 -18.42
CA MET A 700 28.75 -2.77 -18.07
C MET A 700 29.85 -2.24 -18.99
N GLU A 701 29.55 -1.69 -20.17
CA GLU A 701 30.54 -1.10 -21.09
C GLU A 701 31.39 0.00 -20.41
N TYR A 702 30.79 0.79 -19.51
CA TYR A 702 31.51 1.83 -18.75
C TYR A 702 32.53 1.25 -17.74
N VAL A 703 32.28 0.04 -17.23
CA VAL A 703 33.09 -0.62 -16.17
C VAL A 703 34.08 -1.63 -16.76
N LEU A 704 33.73 -2.27 -17.87
CA LEU A 704 34.50 -3.35 -18.51
C LEU A 704 35.24 -2.90 -19.79
N GLY A 705 34.88 -1.73 -20.36
CA GLY A 705 35.30 -1.30 -21.69
C GLY A 705 34.43 -1.89 -22.81
N ASP A 706 34.84 -1.72 -24.07
CA ASP A 706 34.18 -2.30 -25.24
C ASP A 706 34.18 -3.85 -25.16
N ILE A 707 33.02 -4.45 -24.89
CA ILE A 707 32.80 -5.91 -24.91
C ILE A 707 32.32 -6.30 -26.33
N GLN A 708 32.93 -7.29 -26.97
CA GLN A 708 32.58 -7.71 -28.35
C GLN A 708 31.51 -8.82 -28.42
#